data_AF-A0A0G2J4H2-F1
#
_entry.id   AF-A0A0G2J4H2-F1
#
_cell.length_a   1.000
_cell.length_b   1.000
_cell.length_c   1.000
_cell.angle_alpha   90.00
_cell.angle_beta   90.00
_cell.angle_gamma   90.00
#
_symmetry.space_group_name_H-M   'P 1'
#
loop_
_entity.id
_entity.type
_entity.pdbx_description
1 polymer ?
#
loop_
_entity_poly.entity_id
_entity_poly.type
_entity_poly.pdbx_seq_one_letter_code
_entity_poly.pdbx_strand_id
1 'polypeptide(L)'
;MDTNNPSNSGEKSPKTEMTPPQQPPPAKKVKTTSMDSSFPVLLPEDPCLRMSDAEFEVHIFKTLPSLAGLENAVGGMLIDKDDDSSAENEETVKLKTTGNTFIDALDRTAADAGGEKAYDAEMARKNRMLTTNAGMAFASTQSPLLELFNQVDHDGDEELLKGTLEQAWEVDALTTLKIIWIARSIHLGRGEKGLFYRQLGWLGQSHPRTLLQNLKWLYRPVIKKDAKKREGDEQVVVEKVGGGEDGDKMEVDDYDVIHGGSHGYWKDLLNILVLSVGEKLDMSDPNQVLLADHRIPKKRDDRSRAGGRQRGRGGHLQEERTKAHAKSPMEQKVASKAKKARRHEHILSRLATDPFHRALHLTVARLFAEQLRKDMLLLEFDNKNSNEAALREISLCAKWAPSLEHFHDKHTLIASTIAELLFPDSALDPDHHSEATHALSREAYLKRAREHYRAQTLSPLRKALSIVERDVSAQTFSNIQYSHVPSIAMNKYKKLFAKMDCQRYGDYLDDVANGKDTISGAILTPGLLVRNVMSDKHLPGVTSLDSTVADMQWKTLVQRIKDSGTLSSAIAVCDVSDSMNSPLTQHKIAPKHNAIGLSLVIAEATQPPFGGRVITFSKNPSIHIVSGASLTEQVNNLRFAEWGYNTDFIKVFRHLILPLAVENKVPPEDMVKRVFVFSDMQFDQAQPNNAKYDRETKKVEKYQWQTHQQIVEKEFREHGYEVPELIYWNLAGEAGAVPVTSEMEGTALVSGQSQALMKVFLDSGTFGEEEEDDDDDDDDQEGGENQKMEVVE
;
A
#
# COMPACT_ATOMS: atom_id res chain seq x y z
N MET A 1 60.62 41.93 -38.63
CA MET A 1 62.00 41.92 -39.12
C MET A 1 62.50 40.49 -39.07
N ASP A 2 62.50 39.85 -40.23
CA ASP A 2 63.62 39.09 -40.81
C ASP A 2 64.54 38.23 -39.91
N THR A 3 64.63 36.94 -40.28
CA THR A 3 65.84 36.08 -40.24
C THR A 3 66.42 35.69 -38.86
N ASN A 4 66.93 34.46 -38.62
CA ASN A 4 67.32 33.39 -39.54
C ASN A 4 67.30 31.96 -38.91
N ASN A 5 67.43 30.94 -39.77
CA ASN A 5 67.63 29.51 -39.46
C ASN A 5 69.14 29.19 -39.18
N PRO A 6 69.62 27.93 -39.00
CA PRO A 6 68.98 26.60 -38.87
C PRO A 6 69.23 26.00 -37.45
N SER A 7 69.15 24.70 -37.07
CA SER A 7 69.19 23.36 -37.72
C SER A 7 68.51 22.31 -36.77
N ASN A 8 68.45 20.97 -36.97
CA ASN A 8 68.91 20.03 -38.00
C ASN A 8 67.99 18.75 -38.01
N SER A 9 68.05 17.94 -39.08
CA SER A 9 67.80 16.47 -39.17
C SER A 9 66.62 15.81 -38.43
N GLY A 10 65.74 15.06 -39.13
CA GLY A 10 64.75 14.20 -38.45
C GLY A 10 63.70 13.39 -39.25
N GLU A 11 63.92 13.08 -40.53
CA GLU A 11 63.18 12.09 -41.36
C GLU A 11 61.62 12.12 -41.43
N LYS A 12 61.06 11.38 -42.39
CA LYS A 12 59.60 11.32 -42.68
C LYS A 12 59.01 9.97 -42.30
N SER A 13 57.74 9.97 -41.91
CA SER A 13 56.86 8.80 -42.00
C SER A 13 55.45 9.24 -42.44
N PRO A 14 54.67 8.37 -43.10
CA PRO A 14 53.53 8.79 -43.93
C PRO A 14 52.29 9.20 -43.13
N LYS A 15 51.41 9.95 -43.80
CA LYS A 15 50.07 10.30 -43.29
C LYS A 15 49.20 9.04 -43.18
N THR A 16 48.46 8.93 -42.09
CA THR A 16 47.29 8.05 -41.98
C THR A 16 46.07 8.94 -41.76
N GLU A 17 45.09 8.87 -42.67
CA GLU A 17 43.81 9.56 -42.47
C GLU A 17 43.00 8.84 -41.39
N MET A 18 42.56 9.57 -40.37
CA MET A 18 41.67 9.03 -39.34
C MET A 18 40.22 9.14 -39.80
N THR A 19 39.70 8.06 -40.37
CA THR A 19 38.26 7.88 -40.62
C THR A 19 37.46 8.11 -39.34
N PRO A 20 36.35 8.88 -39.35
CA PRO A 20 35.51 9.03 -38.17
C PRO A 20 34.94 7.67 -37.71
N PRO A 21 34.71 7.48 -36.40
CA PRO A 21 34.24 6.21 -35.87
C PRO A 21 32.87 5.86 -36.42
N GLN A 22 32.78 4.73 -37.14
CA GLN A 22 31.51 4.20 -37.62
C GLN A 22 30.59 3.92 -36.42
N GLN A 23 29.35 4.40 -36.49
CA GLN A 23 28.31 3.96 -35.56
C GLN A 23 28.13 2.43 -35.71
N PRO A 24 28.02 1.67 -34.61
CA PRO A 24 27.72 0.24 -34.71
C PRO A 24 26.35 0.08 -35.39
N PRO A 25 26.21 -0.85 -36.36
CA PRO A 25 24.95 -1.02 -37.08
C PRO A 25 23.84 -1.39 -36.10
N PRO A 26 22.63 -0.80 -36.22
CA PRO A 26 21.54 -1.11 -35.32
C PRO A 26 21.20 -2.59 -35.41
N ALA A 27 21.35 -3.31 -34.29
CA ALA A 27 21.05 -4.73 -34.22
C ALA A 27 19.60 -4.97 -34.64
N LYS A 28 19.39 -5.64 -35.79
CA LYS A 28 18.06 -6.00 -36.28
C LYS A 28 17.35 -6.85 -35.23
N LYS A 29 16.48 -6.22 -34.43
CA LYS A 29 15.59 -6.89 -33.48
C LYS A 29 14.69 -7.84 -34.27
N VAL A 30 15.06 -9.12 -34.31
CA VAL A 30 14.20 -10.19 -34.86
C VAL A 30 12.90 -10.15 -34.06
N LYS A 31 11.77 -9.92 -34.75
CA LYS A 31 10.44 -9.97 -34.13
C LYS A 31 10.09 -11.42 -33.84
N THR A 32 10.50 -11.94 -32.68
CA THR A 32 10.06 -13.24 -32.19
C THR A 32 8.57 -13.19 -31.89
N THR A 33 7.76 -13.94 -32.64
CA THR A 33 6.31 -14.05 -32.39
C THR A 33 6.04 -15.05 -31.26
N SER A 34 4.82 -15.12 -30.74
CA SER A 34 4.43 -16.21 -29.84
C SER A 34 4.39 -17.58 -30.54
N MET A 35 4.36 -17.63 -31.87
CA MET A 35 4.39 -18.88 -32.65
C MET A 35 5.80 -19.50 -32.63
N ASP A 36 6.84 -18.66 -32.71
CA ASP A 36 8.26 -19.07 -32.71
C ASP A 36 8.78 -19.49 -31.33
N SER A 37 7.98 -19.30 -30.26
CA SER A 37 8.46 -19.48 -28.90
C SER A 37 8.59 -20.96 -28.49
N SER A 38 9.66 -21.22 -27.73
CA SER A 38 9.91 -22.48 -27.00
C SER A 38 9.40 -22.44 -25.54
N PHE A 39 8.57 -21.47 -25.20
CA PHE A 39 7.82 -21.44 -23.94
C PHE A 39 6.62 -22.39 -24.01
N PRO A 40 6.40 -23.24 -22.98
CA PRO A 40 5.29 -24.18 -22.98
C PRO A 40 3.97 -23.44 -22.70
N VAL A 41 3.07 -23.41 -23.69
CA VAL A 41 1.76 -22.71 -23.59
C VAL A 41 0.57 -23.65 -23.36
N LEU A 42 0.79 -24.98 -23.47
CA LEU A 42 -0.27 -25.98 -23.42
C LEU A 42 -1.07 -25.88 -22.12
N LEU A 43 -2.36 -25.60 -22.26
CA LEU A 43 -3.34 -25.65 -21.19
C LEU A 43 -4.41 -26.67 -21.63
N PRO A 44 -4.86 -27.59 -20.75
CA PRO A 44 -6.07 -28.38 -21.01
C PRO A 44 -7.26 -27.47 -21.38
N GLU A 45 -8.27 -28.00 -22.07
CA GLU A 45 -9.54 -27.29 -22.20
C GLU A 45 -10.31 -27.40 -20.88
N ASP A 46 -10.92 -26.29 -20.46
CA ASP A 46 -11.71 -26.20 -19.24
C ASP A 46 -13.14 -25.78 -19.60
N PRO A 47 -14.17 -26.61 -19.32
CA PRO A 47 -15.57 -26.28 -19.62
C PRO A 47 -16.05 -24.95 -19.01
N CYS A 48 -15.44 -24.51 -17.90
CA CYS A 48 -15.76 -23.23 -17.26
C CYS A 48 -15.39 -22.00 -18.10
N LEU A 49 -14.69 -22.16 -19.22
CA LEU A 49 -14.41 -21.09 -20.19
C LEU A 49 -15.56 -20.86 -21.18
N ARG A 50 -16.56 -21.77 -21.22
CA ARG A 50 -17.71 -21.70 -22.15
C ARG A 50 -19.04 -21.35 -21.46
N MET A 51 -19.09 -21.42 -20.12
CA MET A 51 -20.26 -21.06 -19.31
C MET A 51 -20.55 -19.55 -19.37
N SER A 52 -21.82 -19.16 -19.19
CA SER A 52 -22.15 -17.80 -18.76
C SER A 52 -21.59 -17.49 -17.36
N ASP A 53 -21.52 -16.22 -16.97
CA ASP A 53 -20.96 -15.83 -15.66
C ASP A 53 -21.81 -16.34 -14.48
N ALA A 54 -23.14 -16.38 -14.62
CA ALA A 54 -24.04 -16.96 -13.61
C ALA A 54 -23.86 -18.49 -13.47
N GLU A 55 -23.75 -19.23 -14.58
CA GLU A 55 -23.43 -20.67 -14.55
C GLU A 55 -22.04 -20.92 -13.95
N PHE A 56 -21.07 -20.06 -14.26
CA PHE A 56 -19.71 -20.14 -13.73
C PHE A 56 -19.67 -19.91 -12.21
N GLU A 57 -20.34 -18.88 -11.69
CA GLU A 57 -20.42 -18.61 -10.25
C GLU A 57 -21.08 -19.78 -9.49
N VAL A 58 -22.21 -20.27 -10.01
CA VAL A 58 -22.91 -21.45 -9.47
C VAL A 58 -22.03 -22.71 -9.54
N HIS A 59 -21.21 -22.88 -10.58
CA HIS A 59 -20.28 -24.00 -10.69
C HIS A 59 -19.15 -23.90 -9.66
N ILE A 60 -18.44 -22.76 -9.57
CA ILE A 60 -17.30 -22.64 -8.66
C ILE A 60 -17.74 -22.77 -7.19
N PHE A 61 -18.87 -22.18 -6.79
CA PHE A 61 -19.34 -22.31 -5.40
C PHE A 61 -19.77 -23.74 -5.04
N LYS A 62 -20.27 -24.53 -6.00
CA LYS A 62 -20.51 -25.97 -5.77
C LYS A 62 -19.21 -26.76 -5.54
N THR A 63 -18.06 -26.27 -5.99
CA THR A 63 -16.75 -26.91 -5.81
C THR A 63 -15.94 -26.39 -4.62
N LEU A 64 -16.42 -25.35 -3.93
CA LEU A 64 -15.76 -24.72 -2.79
C LEU A 64 -16.52 -24.97 -1.48
N PRO A 65 -15.84 -25.03 -0.33
CA PRO A 65 -16.49 -25.08 0.98
C PRO A 65 -17.61 -24.05 1.11
N SER A 66 -18.71 -24.42 1.74
CA SER A 66 -19.79 -23.49 2.12
C SER A 66 -19.29 -22.46 3.14
N LEU A 67 -19.99 -21.33 3.25
CA LEU A 67 -19.86 -20.50 4.44
C LEU A 67 -20.24 -21.36 5.66
N ALA A 68 -19.27 -21.65 6.51
CA ALA A 68 -19.54 -21.89 7.91
C ALA A 68 -19.67 -20.52 8.58
N GLY A 69 -20.73 -20.30 9.37
CA GLY A 69 -20.98 -19.03 10.05
C GLY A 69 -21.90 -18.06 9.30
N LEU A 70 -23.20 -18.41 9.20
CA LEU A 70 -24.29 -17.43 9.39
C LEU A 70 -25.68 -18.05 9.71
N GLU A 71 -25.87 -19.37 9.56
CA GLU A 71 -27.20 -20.01 9.76
C GLU A 71 -27.34 -20.89 11.04
N ASN A 72 -26.33 -20.95 11.91
CA ASN A 72 -26.36 -21.76 13.15
C ASN A 72 -26.07 -20.97 14.45
N ALA A 73 -26.06 -19.63 14.41
CA ALA A 73 -25.78 -18.79 15.57
C ALA A 73 -27.02 -18.50 16.46
N VAL A 74 -28.15 -19.19 16.25
CA VAL A 74 -29.38 -19.05 17.05
C VAL A 74 -29.82 -20.42 17.58
N GLY A 75 -29.11 -20.93 18.60
CA GLY A 75 -29.45 -22.21 19.24
C GLY A 75 -28.32 -22.87 20.01
N GLY A 76 -27.80 -22.24 21.07
CA GLY A 76 -26.66 -22.81 21.81
C GLY A 76 -26.32 -22.23 23.19
N MET A 77 -27.13 -21.31 23.75
CA MET A 77 -26.87 -20.82 25.12
C MET A 77 -27.30 -21.85 26.17
N LEU A 78 -26.34 -22.66 26.64
CA LEU A 78 -26.40 -23.30 27.95
C LEU A 78 -25.14 -22.91 28.74
N ILE A 79 -25.38 -22.22 29.86
CA ILE A 79 -24.36 -21.91 30.85
C ILE A 79 -24.34 -23.08 31.82
N ASP A 80 -23.50 -24.09 31.55
CA ASP A 80 -23.17 -25.07 32.56
C ASP A 80 -22.31 -24.42 33.65
N LYS A 81 -22.67 -24.73 34.90
CA LYS A 81 -22.02 -24.19 36.10
C LYS A 81 -20.88 -25.09 36.53
N ASP A 82 -20.05 -24.56 37.42
CA ASP A 82 -19.07 -25.31 38.17
C ASP A 82 -19.71 -26.53 38.85
N ASP A 83 -19.11 -27.71 38.69
CA ASP A 83 -19.16 -28.77 39.70
C ASP A 83 -17.78 -29.44 39.80
N ASP A 84 -17.49 -29.98 40.97
CA ASP A 84 -16.12 -30.25 41.42
C ASP A 84 -15.67 -31.71 41.14
N SER A 85 -14.39 -31.97 41.37
CA SER A 85 -13.73 -33.29 41.47
C SER A 85 -13.51 -34.11 40.17
N SER A 86 -12.23 -34.17 39.78
CA SER A 86 -11.52 -35.45 39.78
C SER A 86 -10.02 -35.21 40.00
N ALA A 87 -9.33 -36.14 40.65
CA ALA A 87 -7.96 -35.96 41.13
C ALA A 87 -7.01 -37.03 40.60
N GLU A 88 -5.71 -36.83 40.88
CA GLU A 88 -4.59 -37.76 40.70
C GLU A 88 -4.17 -38.06 39.25
N ASN A 89 -3.04 -37.48 38.83
CA ASN A 89 -1.74 -38.18 38.95
C ASN A 89 -0.55 -37.26 38.55
N GLU A 90 0.27 -36.85 39.53
CA GLU A 90 1.64 -36.38 39.29
C GLU A 90 2.59 -36.97 40.35
N GLU A 91 3.80 -37.35 39.93
CA GLU A 91 4.77 -38.03 40.80
C GLU A 91 5.45 -37.04 41.76
N THR A 92 5.21 -37.19 43.08
CA THR A 92 5.72 -36.24 44.08
C THR A 92 7.25 -36.32 44.26
N VAL A 93 7.99 -35.47 43.55
CA VAL A 93 9.40 -35.17 43.88
C VAL A 93 9.44 -34.39 45.19
N LYS A 94 9.86 -35.05 46.27
CA LYS A 94 9.92 -34.46 47.62
C LYS A 94 11.01 -33.39 47.74
N LEU A 95 10.65 -32.14 47.48
CA LEU A 95 11.41 -30.96 47.88
C LEU A 95 11.54 -30.88 49.41
N LYS A 96 12.67 -30.35 49.88
CA LYS A 96 12.97 -30.20 51.32
C LYS A 96 12.35 -28.91 51.85
N THR A 97 11.33 -29.02 52.70
CA THR A 97 10.79 -27.90 53.47
C THR A 97 11.72 -27.54 54.62
N THR A 98 12.00 -26.25 54.80
CA THR A 98 12.72 -25.68 55.96
C THR A 98 11.88 -25.70 57.24
N GLY A 99 10.54 -25.79 57.11
CA GLY A 99 9.60 -25.77 58.23
C GLY A 99 9.21 -24.38 58.69
N ASN A 100 9.69 -23.34 58.00
CA ASN A 100 9.21 -21.97 58.12
C ASN A 100 8.39 -21.66 56.87
N THR A 101 7.06 -21.55 57.01
CA THR A 101 6.13 -21.36 55.88
C THR A 101 6.38 -20.11 55.04
N PHE A 102 7.04 -19.08 55.59
CA PHE A 102 7.43 -17.88 54.84
C PHE A 102 8.71 -18.09 54.03
N ILE A 103 9.70 -18.82 54.57
CA ILE A 103 10.92 -19.20 53.83
C ILE A 103 10.58 -20.25 52.77
N ASP A 104 9.78 -21.25 53.11
CA ASP A 104 9.27 -22.25 52.17
C ASP A 104 8.35 -21.63 51.09
N ALA A 105 7.84 -20.42 51.28
CA ALA A 105 7.18 -19.63 50.23
C ALA A 105 8.21 -18.83 49.39
N LEU A 106 9.16 -18.15 50.04
CA LEU A 106 10.25 -17.43 49.35
C LEU A 106 11.07 -18.36 48.44
N ASP A 107 11.43 -19.56 48.90
CA ASP A 107 12.21 -20.53 48.14
C ASP A 107 11.41 -21.09 46.95
N ARG A 108 10.08 -21.19 47.05
CA ARG A 108 9.21 -21.49 45.91
C ARG A 108 9.16 -20.32 44.91
N THR A 109 8.97 -19.09 45.38
CA THR A 109 8.97 -17.89 44.52
C THR A 109 10.34 -17.60 43.89
N ALA A 110 11.43 -18.05 44.51
CA ALA A 110 12.79 -17.93 43.97
C ALA A 110 13.16 -19.08 43.01
N ALA A 111 12.50 -20.24 43.12
CA ALA A 111 12.63 -21.34 42.18
C ALA A 111 11.73 -21.16 40.94
N ASP A 112 10.56 -20.53 41.10
CA ASP A 112 9.61 -20.26 40.02
C ASP A 112 9.84 -18.88 39.38
N ALA A 113 10.60 -18.87 38.29
CA ALA A 113 10.82 -17.69 37.45
C ALA A 113 9.56 -17.19 36.71
N GLY A 114 8.39 -17.83 36.89
CA GLY A 114 7.11 -17.41 36.33
C GLY A 114 6.49 -16.16 36.94
N GLY A 115 7.01 -15.65 38.08
CA GLY A 115 6.42 -14.53 38.82
C GLY A 115 6.19 -13.25 38.01
N GLU A 116 7.09 -12.92 37.08
CA GLU A 116 6.94 -11.76 36.17
C GLU A 116 5.79 -11.98 35.18
N LYS A 117 5.74 -13.14 34.51
CA LYS A 117 4.63 -13.52 33.62
C LYS A 117 3.29 -13.63 34.33
N ALA A 118 3.27 -14.08 35.58
CA ALA A 118 2.06 -14.14 36.40
C ALA A 118 1.54 -12.73 36.76
N TYR A 119 2.45 -11.79 37.04
CA TYR A 119 2.11 -10.39 37.23
C TYR A 119 1.59 -9.75 35.93
N ASP A 120 2.27 -9.96 34.81
CA ASP A 120 1.85 -9.46 33.49
C ASP A 120 0.47 -10.02 33.09
N ALA A 121 0.21 -11.30 33.33
CA ALA A 121 -1.11 -11.90 33.12
C ALA A 121 -2.18 -11.31 34.07
N GLU A 122 -1.85 -11.03 35.33
CA GLU A 122 -2.79 -10.39 36.27
C GLU A 122 -3.06 -8.92 35.91
N MET A 123 -2.11 -8.25 35.26
CA MET A 123 -2.22 -6.89 34.73
C MET A 123 -3.03 -6.86 33.43
N ALA A 124 -2.74 -7.74 32.48
CA ALA A 124 -3.52 -7.92 31.24
C ALA A 124 -4.99 -8.25 31.54
N ARG A 125 -5.26 -9.11 32.54
CA ARG A 125 -6.62 -9.41 33.03
C ARG A 125 -7.38 -8.18 33.59
N LYS A 126 -6.67 -7.12 33.95
CA LYS A 126 -7.23 -5.82 34.39
C LYS A 126 -7.23 -4.76 33.28
N ASN A 127 -6.96 -5.18 32.04
CA ASN A 127 -6.61 -4.36 30.88
C ASN A 127 -5.48 -3.35 31.15
N ARG A 128 -4.30 -3.83 31.57
CA ARG A 128 -3.14 -2.98 31.91
C ARG A 128 -1.87 -3.56 31.32
N MET A 129 -1.08 -2.72 30.66
CA MET A 129 0.22 -3.08 30.11
C MET A 129 1.19 -1.90 30.20
N LEU A 130 2.48 -2.19 30.39
CA LEU A 130 3.52 -1.17 30.27
C LEU A 130 3.99 -1.11 28.81
N THR A 131 4.25 0.09 28.29
CA THR A 131 5.04 0.26 27.06
C THR A 131 6.48 -0.22 27.31
N THR A 132 7.24 -0.42 26.23
CA THR A 132 8.69 -0.70 26.27
C THR A 132 9.47 0.32 27.12
N ASN A 133 8.98 1.57 27.21
CA ASN A 133 9.57 2.66 27.97
C ASN A 133 8.89 2.90 29.34
N ALA A 134 8.21 1.87 29.87
CA ALA A 134 7.52 1.84 31.16
C ALA A 134 6.38 2.86 31.34
N GLY A 135 5.80 3.33 30.24
CA GLY A 135 4.57 4.12 30.21
C GLY A 135 3.34 3.27 30.56
N MET A 136 2.40 3.84 31.32
CA MET A 136 1.13 3.17 31.64
C MET A 136 0.17 3.24 30.45
N ALA A 137 -0.27 2.07 29.99
CA ALA A 137 -1.15 1.85 28.83
C ALA A 137 -2.23 0.79 29.14
N PHE A 138 -3.13 0.56 28.18
CA PHE A 138 -4.03 -0.60 28.17
C PHE A 138 -3.34 -1.79 27.50
N ALA A 139 -3.78 -3.00 27.82
CA ALA A 139 -3.31 -4.25 27.19
C ALA A 139 -4.07 -4.59 25.89
N SER A 140 -5.23 -3.96 25.69
CA SER A 140 -6.04 -4.01 24.48
C SER A 140 -7.00 -2.82 24.45
N THR A 141 -7.40 -2.43 23.25
CA THR A 141 -8.50 -1.49 22.95
C THR A 141 -9.86 -1.98 23.43
N GLN A 142 -9.99 -3.28 23.72
CA GLN A 142 -11.23 -4.02 24.01
C GLN A 142 -12.18 -4.22 22.83
N SER A 143 -11.77 -3.88 21.60
CA SER A 143 -12.54 -4.12 20.37
C SER A 143 -11.68 -4.84 19.32
N PRO A 144 -11.97 -6.11 18.96
CA PRO A 144 -11.21 -6.86 17.96
C PRO A 144 -11.15 -6.18 16.58
N LEU A 145 -12.21 -5.46 16.20
CA LEU A 145 -12.25 -4.64 14.99
C LEU A 145 -11.25 -3.49 15.05
N LEU A 146 -11.10 -2.85 16.21
CA LEU A 146 -10.16 -1.74 16.41
C LEU A 146 -8.71 -2.21 16.53
N GLU A 147 -8.46 -3.39 17.12
CA GLU A 147 -7.15 -4.06 17.04
C GLU A 147 -6.75 -4.31 15.59
N LEU A 148 -7.63 -4.94 14.80
CA LEU A 148 -7.37 -5.25 13.38
C LEU A 148 -7.16 -3.98 12.54
N PHE A 149 -7.95 -2.94 12.82
CA PHE A 149 -7.79 -1.65 12.16
C PHE A 149 -6.44 -1.00 12.51
N ASN A 150 -6.04 -1.00 13.78
CA ASN A 150 -4.81 -0.35 14.24
C ASN A 150 -3.52 -1.18 13.94
N GLN A 151 -3.64 -2.43 13.49
CA GLN A 151 -2.51 -3.31 13.24
C GLN A 151 -1.59 -2.84 12.10
N VAL A 152 -0.27 -2.89 12.36
CA VAL A 152 0.82 -2.51 11.46
C VAL A 152 1.51 -3.75 10.87
N ASP A 153 1.96 -3.68 9.61
CA ASP A 153 2.60 -4.79 8.89
C ASP A 153 4.04 -5.07 9.40
N HIS A 154 4.15 -5.93 10.42
CA HIS A 154 5.43 -6.38 10.99
C HIS A 154 5.79 -7.81 10.59
N ASP A 155 7.10 -8.07 10.45
CA ASP A 155 7.66 -9.40 10.16
C ASP A 155 7.59 -10.32 11.39
N GLY A 156 6.95 -11.48 11.27
CA GLY A 156 7.01 -12.59 12.24
C GLY A 156 5.75 -12.85 13.06
N ASP A 157 4.79 -11.92 13.08
CA ASP A 157 3.57 -12.05 13.88
C ASP A 157 2.37 -12.59 13.08
N GLU A 158 2.48 -13.86 12.64
CA GLU A 158 1.41 -14.53 11.87
C GLU A 158 0.28 -15.07 12.76
N GLU A 159 0.58 -15.46 14.01
CA GLU A 159 -0.41 -16.06 14.92
C GLU A 159 -1.33 -15.02 15.57
N LEU A 160 -0.83 -13.84 15.96
CA LEU A 160 -1.69 -12.78 16.49
C LEU A 160 -2.57 -12.17 15.39
N LEU A 161 -2.00 -11.88 14.21
CA LEU A 161 -2.77 -11.45 13.02
C LEU A 161 -3.92 -12.42 12.73
N LYS A 162 -3.66 -13.74 12.79
CA LYS A 162 -4.70 -14.76 12.65
C LYS A 162 -5.77 -14.63 13.74
N GLY A 163 -5.37 -14.64 15.02
CA GLY A 163 -6.30 -14.60 16.14
C GLY A 163 -7.14 -13.32 16.16
N THR A 164 -6.58 -12.19 15.75
CA THR A 164 -7.29 -10.91 15.63
C THR A 164 -8.25 -10.90 14.44
N LEU A 165 -7.88 -11.46 13.29
CA LEU A 165 -8.79 -11.64 12.14
C LEU A 165 -9.99 -12.52 12.50
N GLU A 166 -9.75 -13.64 13.20
CA GLU A 166 -10.80 -14.57 13.62
C GLU A 166 -11.75 -13.93 14.64
N GLN A 167 -11.23 -13.25 15.68
CA GLN A 167 -12.06 -12.52 16.65
C GLN A 167 -12.83 -11.35 16.02
N ALA A 168 -12.22 -10.62 15.08
CA ALA A 168 -12.89 -9.53 14.36
C ALA A 168 -14.03 -10.05 13.49
N TRP A 169 -13.83 -11.19 12.80
CA TRP A 169 -14.83 -11.78 11.91
C TRP A 169 -16.06 -12.32 12.66
N GLU A 170 -15.87 -12.92 13.83
CA GLU A 170 -16.97 -13.37 14.70
C GLU A 170 -17.77 -12.20 15.32
N VAL A 171 -17.16 -11.01 15.44
CA VAL A 171 -17.86 -9.79 15.87
C VAL A 171 -18.61 -9.12 14.71
N ASP A 172 -17.93 -8.87 13.59
CA ASP A 172 -18.54 -8.36 12.36
C ASP A 172 -17.67 -8.75 11.13
N ALA A 173 -18.14 -9.75 10.40
CA ALA A 173 -17.54 -10.21 9.15
C ALA A 173 -17.50 -9.13 8.05
N LEU A 174 -18.50 -8.25 7.96
CA LEU A 174 -18.58 -7.21 6.93
C LEU A 174 -17.62 -6.06 7.25
N THR A 175 -17.57 -5.60 8.51
CA THR A 175 -16.60 -4.57 8.91
C THR A 175 -15.17 -5.13 8.89
N THR A 176 -14.96 -6.39 9.24
CA THR A 176 -13.66 -7.07 9.04
C THR A 176 -13.25 -7.09 7.57
N LEU A 177 -14.17 -7.42 6.66
CA LEU A 177 -13.91 -7.35 5.21
C LEU A 177 -13.59 -5.91 4.75
N LYS A 178 -14.32 -4.90 5.25
CA LYS A 178 -14.01 -3.47 4.99
C LYS A 178 -12.61 -3.10 5.48
N ILE A 179 -12.20 -3.52 6.69
CA ILE A 179 -10.87 -3.24 7.25
C ILE A 179 -9.76 -3.85 6.37
N ILE A 180 -9.93 -5.09 5.89
CA ILE A 180 -8.98 -5.73 4.96
C ILE A 180 -8.86 -4.93 3.65
N TRP A 181 -9.96 -4.39 3.11
CA TRP A 181 -9.93 -3.54 1.92
C TRP A 181 -9.36 -2.13 2.20
N ILE A 182 -9.53 -1.58 3.40
CA ILE A 182 -8.91 -0.32 3.84
C ILE A 182 -7.38 -0.47 3.96
N ALA A 183 -6.88 -1.61 4.45
CA ALA A 183 -5.44 -1.89 4.45
C ALA A 183 -4.86 -1.77 3.02
N ARG A 184 -5.58 -2.25 2.00
CA ARG A 184 -5.15 -2.09 0.59
C ARG A 184 -5.41 -0.70 0.01
N SER A 185 -6.49 -0.03 0.39
CA SER A 185 -7.02 1.15 -0.32
C SER A 185 -5.97 2.26 -0.48
N ILE A 186 -5.77 2.76 -1.71
CA ILE A 186 -4.80 3.83 -2.00
C ILE A 186 -5.40 5.22 -1.76
N HIS A 187 -6.70 5.36 -2.02
CA HIS A 187 -7.40 6.64 -2.01
C HIS A 187 -8.08 6.95 -0.67
N LEU A 188 -8.44 5.92 0.11
CA LEU A 188 -9.18 6.04 1.38
C LEU A 188 -8.53 5.25 2.54
N GLY A 189 -7.29 4.74 2.38
CA GLY A 189 -6.70 3.82 3.35
C GLY A 189 -5.18 3.70 3.28
N ARG A 190 -4.62 2.60 3.80
CA ARG A 190 -3.19 2.49 4.12
C ARG A 190 -2.27 2.21 2.91
N GLY A 191 -2.79 1.59 1.85
CA GLY A 191 -1.98 1.19 0.69
C GLY A 191 -1.03 0.00 0.93
N GLU A 192 -1.17 -0.69 2.07
CA GLU A 192 -0.28 -1.70 2.62
C GLU A 192 -0.48 -3.08 1.97
N LYS A 193 0.25 -3.30 0.87
CA LYS A 193 0.10 -4.50 0.04
C LYS A 193 0.64 -5.79 0.68
N GLY A 194 1.57 -5.68 1.64
CA GLY A 194 2.08 -6.84 2.38
C GLY A 194 0.98 -7.42 3.25
N LEU A 195 0.58 -6.68 4.28
CA LEU A 195 -0.55 -6.93 5.17
C LEU A 195 -1.80 -7.37 4.40
N PHE A 196 -2.19 -6.65 3.34
CA PHE A 196 -3.35 -7.04 2.53
C PHE A 196 -3.22 -8.45 1.92
N TYR A 197 -2.08 -8.81 1.31
CA TYR A 197 -1.94 -10.15 0.75
C TYR A 197 -1.87 -11.23 1.84
N ARG A 198 -1.37 -10.91 3.05
CA ARG A 198 -1.38 -11.81 4.22
C ARG A 198 -2.82 -12.04 4.72
N GLN A 199 -3.58 -10.96 4.88
CA GLN A 199 -5.01 -10.98 5.23
C GLN A 199 -5.86 -11.71 4.16
N LEU A 200 -5.56 -11.51 2.86
CA LEU A 200 -6.19 -12.29 1.79
C LEU A 200 -5.77 -13.78 1.79
N GLY A 201 -4.59 -14.10 2.32
CA GLY A 201 -4.16 -15.48 2.55
C GLY A 201 -5.06 -16.18 3.57
N TRP A 202 -5.33 -15.53 4.70
CA TRP A 202 -6.34 -15.99 5.67
C TRP A 202 -7.74 -16.05 5.05
N LEU A 203 -8.20 -14.97 4.39
CA LEU A 203 -9.54 -14.93 3.79
C LEU A 203 -9.74 -16.01 2.71
N GLY A 204 -8.70 -16.35 1.95
CA GLY A 204 -8.73 -17.43 0.96
C GLY A 204 -8.73 -18.84 1.56
N GLN A 205 -8.26 -19.01 2.80
CA GLN A 205 -8.29 -20.28 3.53
C GLN A 205 -9.60 -20.46 4.30
N SER A 206 -10.06 -19.42 4.99
CA SER A 206 -11.25 -19.46 5.85
C SER A 206 -12.56 -19.17 5.10
N HIS A 207 -12.56 -18.21 4.17
CA HIS A 207 -13.76 -17.69 3.50
C HIS A 207 -13.58 -17.56 1.96
N PRO A 208 -13.18 -18.63 1.24
CA PRO A 208 -12.76 -18.58 -0.15
C PRO A 208 -13.80 -18.00 -1.13
N ARG A 209 -15.10 -18.22 -0.87
CA ARG A 209 -16.19 -17.64 -1.70
C ARG A 209 -16.22 -16.12 -1.59
N THR A 210 -16.14 -15.59 -0.37
CA THR A 210 -16.16 -14.14 -0.09
C THR A 210 -14.97 -13.43 -0.73
N LEU A 211 -13.78 -14.05 -0.69
CA LEU A 211 -12.62 -13.53 -1.42
C LEU A 211 -12.92 -13.39 -2.93
N LEU A 212 -13.41 -14.45 -3.58
CA LEU A 212 -13.63 -14.46 -5.03
C LEU A 212 -14.64 -13.40 -5.49
N GLN A 213 -15.76 -13.24 -4.79
CA GLN A 213 -16.79 -12.23 -5.12
C GLN A 213 -16.27 -10.80 -4.99
N ASN A 214 -15.38 -10.54 -4.02
CA ASN A 214 -14.91 -9.19 -3.71
C ASN A 214 -13.65 -8.76 -4.49
N LEU A 215 -13.11 -9.62 -5.37
CA LEU A 215 -11.99 -9.28 -6.25
C LEU A 215 -12.29 -8.08 -7.18
N LYS A 216 -13.55 -7.84 -7.54
CA LYS A 216 -13.94 -6.73 -8.44
C LYS A 216 -13.59 -5.34 -7.88
N TRP A 217 -13.67 -5.17 -6.57
CA TRP A 217 -13.37 -3.91 -5.87
C TRP A 217 -11.87 -3.52 -5.92
N LEU A 218 -10.98 -4.43 -6.34
CA LEU A 218 -9.58 -4.10 -6.61
C LEU A 218 -9.36 -3.28 -7.89
N TYR A 219 -10.37 -3.16 -8.76
CA TYR A 219 -10.24 -2.38 -10.01
C TYR A 219 -11.44 -1.49 -10.35
N ARG A 220 -12.65 -1.81 -9.87
CA ARG A 220 -13.86 -0.98 -10.08
C ARG A 220 -13.66 0.46 -9.58
N PRO A 221 -14.08 1.50 -10.32
CA PRO A 221 -13.86 2.91 -10.01
C PRO A 221 -14.78 3.46 -8.88
N VAL A 222 -14.91 2.73 -7.77
CA VAL A 222 -15.93 2.97 -6.72
C VAL A 222 -15.61 4.12 -5.74
N ILE A 223 -14.56 4.89 -5.99
CA ILE A 223 -14.11 5.96 -5.08
C ILE A 223 -14.27 7.31 -5.77
N LYS A 224 -15.14 8.18 -5.24
CA LYS A 224 -15.29 9.58 -5.69
C LYS A 224 -13.91 10.27 -5.69
N LYS A 225 -13.61 11.05 -6.75
CA LYS A 225 -12.40 11.88 -6.83
C LYS A 225 -12.81 13.34 -6.89
N ASP A 226 -12.23 14.16 -6.01
CA ASP A 226 -12.56 15.58 -5.82
C ASP A 226 -11.94 16.48 -6.91
N ALA A 227 -11.78 15.96 -8.13
CA ALA A 227 -11.26 16.69 -9.27
C ALA A 227 -12.38 17.52 -9.90
N LYS A 228 -12.14 18.82 -10.10
CA LYS A 228 -13.07 19.70 -10.83
C LYS A 228 -13.40 19.09 -12.20
N LYS A 229 -14.69 18.99 -12.51
CA LYS A 229 -15.21 18.65 -13.85
C LYS A 229 -14.53 19.54 -14.90
N ARG A 230 -14.21 18.96 -16.06
CA ARG A 230 -13.58 19.63 -17.20
C ARG A 230 -14.65 19.96 -18.24
N GLU A 231 -14.37 20.96 -19.06
CA GLU A 231 -15.17 21.20 -20.27
C GLU A 231 -15.08 19.95 -21.17
N GLY A 232 -16.24 19.40 -21.53
CA GLY A 232 -16.34 18.17 -22.32
C GLY A 232 -16.40 16.85 -21.53
N ASP A 233 -16.70 16.88 -20.22
CA ASP A 233 -17.06 15.67 -19.45
C ASP A 233 -18.53 15.21 -19.69
N GLU A 234 -19.10 15.50 -20.87
CA GLU A 234 -20.42 14.99 -21.29
C GLU A 234 -20.31 13.56 -21.84
N GLN A 235 -21.32 12.73 -21.58
CA GLN A 235 -21.25 11.27 -21.77
C GLN A 235 -21.09 10.85 -23.24
N VAL A 236 -20.09 9.99 -23.50
CA VAL A 236 -20.05 9.20 -24.75
C VAL A 236 -20.89 7.93 -24.57
N VAL A 237 -22.17 8.01 -24.92
CA VAL A 237 -23.03 6.83 -25.04
C VAL A 237 -22.55 5.99 -26.23
N VAL A 238 -21.99 4.81 -25.96
CA VAL A 238 -21.60 3.85 -27.00
C VAL A 238 -22.78 2.94 -27.32
N GLU A 239 -23.48 3.23 -28.41
CA GLU A 239 -24.58 2.37 -28.89
C GLU A 239 -24.11 0.94 -29.15
N LYS A 240 -24.82 -0.04 -28.56
CA LYS A 240 -24.72 -1.44 -28.99
C LYS A 240 -25.39 -1.60 -30.36
N VAL A 241 -24.58 -1.73 -31.41
CA VAL A 241 -25.06 -2.23 -32.71
C VAL A 241 -25.38 -3.73 -32.57
N GLY A 242 -26.59 -4.05 -32.07
CA GLY A 242 -26.87 -5.39 -31.52
C GLY A 242 -28.34 -5.83 -31.36
N GLY A 243 -29.32 -5.11 -31.92
CA GLY A 243 -30.68 -5.64 -32.17
C GLY A 243 -31.59 -5.84 -30.95
N GLY A 244 -32.30 -4.77 -30.58
CA GLY A 244 -33.46 -4.80 -29.67
C GLY A 244 -34.09 -3.41 -29.61
N GLU A 245 -35.42 -3.31 -29.73
CA GLU A 245 -36.15 -2.03 -29.60
C GLU A 245 -36.46 -1.74 -28.13
N ASP A 246 -35.42 -1.49 -27.34
CA ASP A 246 -35.52 -0.71 -26.09
C ASP A 246 -34.18 -0.01 -25.83
N GLY A 247 -34.23 1.32 -25.69
CA GLY A 247 -33.07 2.21 -25.67
C GLY A 247 -32.38 2.27 -24.32
N ASP A 248 -32.00 1.11 -23.78
CA ASP A 248 -31.47 1.00 -22.43
C ASP A 248 -30.12 1.73 -22.30
N LYS A 249 -30.06 2.71 -21.40
CA LYS A 249 -28.83 3.45 -21.13
C LYS A 249 -27.80 2.50 -20.53
N MET A 250 -26.52 2.79 -20.70
CA MET A 250 -25.49 2.01 -20.02
C MET A 250 -25.54 2.31 -18.52
N GLU A 251 -26.33 1.53 -17.78
CA GLU A 251 -26.47 1.64 -16.33
C GLU A 251 -25.08 1.61 -15.67
N VAL A 252 -24.82 2.64 -14.87
CA VAL A 252 -23.66 2.69 -14.00
C VAL A 252 -24.02 1.90 -12.75
N ASP A 253 -23.68 0.60 -12.75
CA ASP A 253 -23.78 -0.32 -11.60
C ASP A 253 -23.47 0.42 -10.29
N ASP A 254 -24.48 0.51 -9.41
CA ASP A 254 -24.79 1.52 -8.37
C ASP A 254 -23.63 2.11 -7.54
N TYR A 255 -22.47 1.44 -7.56
CA TYR A 255 -21.26 1.79 -6.82
C TYR A 255 -20.13 2.37 -7.68
N ASP A 256 -20.20 2.32 -9.02
CA ASP A 256 -19.16 2.85 -9.91
C ASP A 256 -19.26 4.37 -10.06
N VAL A 257 -18.14 5.08 -9.83
CA VAL A 257 -18.09 6.53 -9.99
C VAL A 257 -17.45 6.90 -11.33
N ILE A 258 -18.08 7.81 -12.06
CA ILE A 258 -17.53 8.38 -13.30
C ILE A 258 -16.15 8.99 -13.02
N HIS A 259 -15.16 8.56 -13.81
CA HIS A 259 -13.74 8.86 -13.60
C HIS A 259 -13.19 8.54 -12.18
N GLY A 260 -13.80 7.60 -11.45
CA GLY A 260 -13.49 7.26 -10.05
C GLY A 260 -12.16 6.54 -9.81
N GLY A 261 -11.77 6.41 -8.55
CA GLY A 261 -10.61 5.65 -8.07
C GLY A 261 -10.99 4.22 -7.69
N SER A 262 -10.01 3.32 -7.61
CA SER A 262 -10.20 1.94 -7.11
C SER A 262 -9.34 1.68 -5.89
N HIS A 263 -9.75 0.78 -5.00
CA HIS A 263 -8.94 0.42 -3.82
C HIS A 263 -7.58 -0.18 -4.25
N GLY A 264 -7.62 -1.01 -5.32
CA GLY A 264 -6.54 -1.87 -5.75
C GLY A 264 -5.75 -1.38 -6.97
N TYR A 265 -5.34 -2.34 -7.78
CA TYR A 265 -5.01 -2.22 -9.20
C TYR A 265 -5.27 -3.61 -9.82
N TRP A 266 -5.51 -3.68 -11.13
CA TRP A 266 -5.50 -4.94 -11.90
C TRP A 266 -4.27 -5.84 -11.65
N LYS A 267 -3.10 -5.26 -11.32
CA LYS A 267 -1.90 -6.04 -10.96
C LYS A 267 -2.06 -6.86 -9.67
N ASP A 268 -2.89 -6.42 -8.73
CA ASP A 268 -3.07 -7.12 -7.45
C ASP A 268 -3.72 -8.50 -7.68
N LEU A 269 -4.70 -8.61 -8.59
CA LEU A 269 -5.26 -9.90 -9.04
C LEU A 269 -4.16 -10.87 -9.53
N LEU A 270 -3.24 -10.37 -10.36
CA LEU A 270 -2.13 -11.17 -10.89
C LEU A 270 -1.09 -11.53 -9.82
N ASN A 271 -0.88 -10.68 -8.81
CA ASN A 271 -0.01 -11.00 -7.67
C ASN A 271 -0.64 -12.09 -6.80
N ILE A 272 -1.93 -11.98 -6.49
CA ILE A 272 -2.71 -12.97 -5.72
C ILE A 272 -2.67 -14.34 -6.42
N LEU A 273 -2.79 -14.40 -7.75
CA LEU A 273 -2.58 -15.63 -8.52
C LEU A 273 -1.16 -16.20 -8.37
N VAL A 274 -0.12 -15.36 -8.46
CA VAL A 274 1.28 -15.81 -8.34
C VAL A 274 1.56 -16.39 -6.94
N LEU A 275 0.98 -15.81 -5.90
CA LEU A 275 1.00 -16.34 -4.54
C LEU A 275 0.24 -17.68 -4.44
N SER A 276 -0.94 -17.77 -5.04
CA SER A 276 -1.78 -18.99 -5.02
C SER A 276 -1.17 -20.17 -5.78
N VAL A 277 -0.52 -19.96 -6.94
CA VAL A 277 0.27 -21.01 -7.61
C VAL A 277 1.43 -21.45 -6.73
N GLY A 278 2.11 -20.49 -6.08
CA GLY A 278 3.30 -20.72 -5.28
C GLY A 278 3.07 -21.30 -3.89
N GLU A 279 1.82 -21.64 -3.53
CA GLU A 279 1.43 -22.09 -2.18
C GLU A 279 1.89 -21.10 -1.09
N LYS A 280 1.70 -19.81 -1.42
CA LYS A 280 2.08 -18.62 -0.64
C LYS A 280 0.99 -17.55 -0.63
N LEU A 281 -0.26 -17.93 -0.93
CA LEU A 281 -1.44 -17.14 -0.58
C LEU A 281 -1.88 -17.59 0.82
N ASP A 282 -1.08 -17.19 1.79
CA ASP A 282 -1.17 -17.46 3.22
C ASP A 282 -0.70 -16.20 3.97
N MET A 283 -0.53 -16.27 5.29
CA MET A 283 -0.11 -15.11 6.10
C MET A 283 1.41 -14.83 6.09
N SER A 284 2.20 -15.62 5.35
CA SER A 284 3.65 -15.45 5.29
C SER A 284 4.06 -14.35 4.29
N ASP A 285 5.27 -13.81 4.44
CA ASP A 285 5.74 -12.67 3.65
C ASP A 285 5.57 -12.89 2.12
N PRO A 286 4.70 -12.13 1.42
CA PRO A 286 4.47 -12.28 0.00
C PRO A 286 5.69 -11.83 -0.84
N ASN A 287 6.62 -11.05 -0.27
CA ASN A 287 7.82 -10.60 -0.95
C ASN A 287 8.81 -11.76 -1.22
N GLN A 288 8.75 -12.85 -0.42
CA GLN A 288 9.46 -14.11 -0.68
C GLN A 288 9.17 -14.70 -2.07
N VAL A 289 8.02 -14.37 -2.67
CA VAL A 289 7.65 -14.77 -4.04
C VAL A 289 7.69 -13.57 -4.99
N LEU A 290 7.06 -12.44 -4.61
CA LEU A 290 6.83 -11.30 -5.51
C LEU A 290 8.08 -10.46 -5.79
N LEU A 291 9.06 -10.43 -4.87
CA LEU A 291 10.30 -9.63 -5.00
C LEU A 291 11.57 -10.49 -5.10
N ALA A 292 11.48 -11.81 -5.06
CA ALA A 292 12.64 -12.70 -5.11
C ALA A 292 13.40 -12.62 -6.45
N ASP A 293 14.48 -11.83 -6.51
CA ASP A 293 15.22 -11.63 -7.76
C ASP A 293 15.92 -12.91 -8.24
N HIS A 294 15.26 -13.58 -9.18
CA HIS A 294 15.73 -14.78 -9.85
C HIS A 294 17.00 -14.58 -10.69
N ARG A 295 17.56 -13.37 -10.78
CA ARG A 295 18.82 -13.06 -11.49
C ARG A 295 20.06 -13.05 -10.60
N ILE A 296 19.91 -12.88 -9.28
CA ILE A 296 21.04 -12.91 -8.34
C ILE A 296 21.16 -14.33 -7.75
N PRO A 297 22.30 -15.01 -7.88
CA PRO A 297 22.52 -16.27 -7.17
C PRO A 297 22.48 -16.03 -5.66
N LYS A 298 21.63 -16.76 -4.91
CA LYS A 298 21.69 -16.78 -3.45
C LYS A 298 23.12 -17.12 -3.02
N LYS A 299 23.82 -16.16 -2.40
CA LYS A 299 24.95 -16.51 -1.53
C LYS A 299 24.40 -17.39 -0.41
N ARG A 300 25.18 -18.39 0.02
CA ARG A 300 24.89 -19.08 1.28
C ARG A 300 25.33 -18.16 2.41
N ASP A 301 24.42 -17.82 3.31
CA ASP A 301 24.75 -17.14 4.55
C ASP A 301 25.28 -18.16 5.56
N ASP A 302 26.58 -18.43 5.51
CA ASP A 302 27.29 -19.17 6.55
C ASP A 302 27.33 -18.31 7.83
N ARG A 303 26.26 -18.37 8.63
CA ARG A 303 26.13 -17.72 9.94
C ARG A 303 25.55 -18.63 11.02
N SER A 304 26.12 -19.81 11.19
CA SER A 304 26.00 -20.51 12.48
C SER A 304 26.75 -19.73 13.57
N ARG A 305 25.99 -19.04 14.44
CA ARG A 305 26.55 -18.45 15.67
C ARG A 305 26.94 -19.58 16.63
N ALA A 306 28.23 -19.86 16.74
CA ALA A 306 28.81 -20.59 17.87
C ALA A 306 29.94 -19.74 18.47
N GLY A 307 29.89 -19.49 19.78
CA GLY A 307 30.86 -18.63 20.46
C GLY A 307 32.18 -19.34 20.77
N GLY A 308 33.29 -18.59 20.78
CA GLY A 308 34.59 -19.13 21.16
C GLY A 308 35.74 -18.13 21.02
N ARG A 309 36.16 -17.50 22.12
CA ARG A 309 37.43 -16.75 22.17
C ARG A 309 38.58 -17.76 22.29
N GLN A 310 39.43 -17.88 21.25
CA GLN A 310 40.81 -18.33 21.46
C GLN A 310 41.77 -17.72 20.45
N ARG A 311 42.88 -17.16 20.95
CA ARG A 311 44.04 -16.76 20.14
C ARG A 311 44.95 -17.98 19.99
N GLY A 312 45.17 -18.44 18.76
CA GLY A 312 46.12 -19.52 18.46
C GLY A 312 47.03 -19.14 17.28
N ARG A 313 48.34 -19.33 17.44
CA ARG A 313 49.30 -19.32 16.32
C ARG A 313 49.35 -20.71 15.70
N GLY A 314 49.27 -20.80 14.37
CA GLY A 314 49.49 -22.02 13.60
C GLY A 314 49.53 -21.67 12.11
N GLY A 315 50.52 -22.20 11.38
CA GLY A 315 50.73 -21.89 9.96
C GLY A 315 50.42 -23.07 9.03
N HIS A 316 50.57 -22.83 7.73
CA HIS A 316 50.47 -23.81 6.64
C HIS A 316 49.20 -24.68 6.60
N LEU A 317 48.20 -24.21 5.84
CA LEU A 317 47.45 -25.01 4.87
C LEU A 317 46.70 -24.04 3.94
N GLN A 318 47.39 -23.57 2.90
CA GLN A 318 46.85 -22.72 1.85
C GLN A 318 46.84 -23.52 0.53
N GLU A 319 45.93 -23.19 -0.37
CA GLU A 319 45.70 -23.87 -1.67
C GLU A 319 45.08 -25.28 -1.62
N GLU A 320 43.87 -25.42 -1.05
CA GLU A 320 42.80 -26.19 -1.74
C GLU A 320 41.38 -25.90 -1.18
N ARG A 321 40.74 -24.82 -1.65
CA ARG A 321 39.28 -24.62 -1.48
C ARG A 321 38.59 -24.04 -2.71
N THR A 322 38.02 -24.94 -3.50
CA THR A 322 36.79 -24.76 -4.29
C THR A 322 36.68 -23.48 -5.16
N LYS A 323 37.31 -23.51 -6.34
CA LYS A 323 36.79 -22.79 -7.51
C LYS A 323 35.46 -23.42 -7.93
N ALA A 324 34.34 -22.91 -7.41
CA ALA A 324 33.01 -23.34 -7.83
C ALA A 324 32.88 -23.17 -9.35
N HIS A 325 32.69 -24.28 -10.07
CA HIS A 325 32.68 -24.25 -11.53
C HIS A 325 31.51 -23.41 -12.05
N ALA A 326 31.83 -22.37 -12.83
CA ALA A 326 30.83 -21.61 -13.56
C ALA A 326 30.24 -22.51 -14.65
N LYS A 327 28.96 -22.91 -14.48
CA LYS A 327 28.24 -23.80 -15.40
C LYS A 327 28.35 -23.30 -16.84
N SER A 328 28.59 -24.20 -17.79
CA SER A 328 28.73 -23.80 -19.20
C SER A 328 27.46 -23.13 -19.73
N PRO A 329 27.53 -22.28 -20.78
CA PRO A 329 26.35 -21.67 -21.38
C PRO A 329 25.31 -22.69 -21.88
N MET A 330 25.74 -23.92 -22.17
CA MET A 330 24.86 -25.03 -22.56
C MET A 330 24.13 -25.62 -21.34
N GLU A 331 24.83 -25.91 -20.24
CA GLU A 331 24.21 -26.30 -18.97
C GLU A 331 23.22 -25.25 -18.45
N GLN A 332 23.56 -23.96 -18.57
CA GLN A 332 22.67 -22.86 -18.18
C GLN A 332 21.38 -22.85 -19.00
N LYS A 333 21.46 -23.07 -20.33
CA LYS A 333 20.29 -23.22 -21.20
C LYS A 333 19.44 -24.45 -20.83
N VAL A 334 20.08 -25.60 -20.57
CA VAL A 334 19.37 -26.84 -20.16
C VAL A 334 18.68 -26.67 -18.81
N ALA A 335 19.36 -26.15 -17.79
CA ALA A 335 18.77 -25.85 -16.48
C ALA A 335 17.65 -24.80 -16.57
N SER A 336 17.76 -23.80 -17.47
CA SER A 336 16.68 -22.84 -17.73
C SER A 336 15.46 -23.52 -18.36
N LYS A 337 15.64 -24.40 -19.35
CA LYS A 337 14.55 -25.19 -19.95
C LYS A 337 13.89 -26.10 -18.91
N ALA A 338 14.66 -26.79 -18.07
CA ALA A 338 14.13 -27.61 -16.98
C ALA A 338 13.35 -26.77 -15.93
N LYS A 339 13.80 -25.56 -15.59
CA LYS A 339 13.09 -24.62 -14.69
C LYS A 339 11.87 -23.94 -15.34
N LYS A 340 11.75 -23.94 -16.68
CA LYS A 340 10.49 -23.66 -17.38
C LYS A 340 9.55 -24.88 -17.26
N ALA A 341 10.00 -26.08 -17.62
CA ALA A 341 9.18 -27.30 -17.65
C ALA A 341 8.55 -27.65 -16.29
N ARG A 342 9.35 -27.79 -15.22
CA ARG A 342 8.85 -28.13 -13.86
C ARG A 342 7.82 -27.13 -13.33
N ARG A 343 7.89 -25.87 -13.77
CA ARG A 343 6.98 -24.81 -13.35
C ARG A 343 5.66 -24.86 -14.12
N HIS A 344 5.73 -25.17 -15.42
CA HIS A 344 4.55 -25.42 -16.23
C HIS A 344 3.79 -26.66 -15.71
N GLU A 345 4.51 -27.74 -15.43
CA GLU A 345 4.03 -28.96 -14.74
C GLU A 345 3.38 -28.64 -13.39
N HIS A 346 4.01 -27.79 -12.56
CA HIS A 346 3.43 -27.31 -11.30
C HIS A 346 2.12 -26.54 -11.49
N ILE A 347 2.06 -25.60 -12.45
CA ILE A 347 0.85 -24.82 -12.76
C ILE A 347 -0.29 -25.75 -13.19
N LEU A 348 -0.01 -26.71 -14.08
CA LEU A 348 -1.00 -27.71 -14.51
C LEU A 348 -1.47 -28.59 -13.33
N SER A 349 -0.56 -28.99 -12.44
CA SER A 349 -0.89 -29.75 -11.23
C SER A 349 -1.81 -28.95 -10.30
N ARG A 350 -1.47 -27.70 -9.99
CA ARG A 350 -2.27 -26.81 -9.12
C ARG A 350 -3.68 -26.59 -9.70
N LEU A 351 -3.79 -26.34 -11.01
CA LEU A 351 -5.10 -26.17 -11.67
C LEU A 351 -5.93 -27.46 -11.68
N ALA A 352 -5.31 -28.64 -11.69
CA ALA A 352 -6.01 -29.92 -11.68
C ALA A 352 -6.35 -30.44 -10.26
N THR A 353 -5.67 -29.98 -9.22
CA THR A 353 -5.76 -30.55 -7.85
C THR A 353 -6.34 -29.62 -6.79
N ASP A 354 -6.36 -28.30 -7.02
CA ASP A 354 -6.86 -27.31 -6.07
C ASP A 354 -8.07 -26.55 -6.66
N PRO A 355 -9.30 -26.85 -6.19
CA PRO A 355 -10.52 -26.18 -6.65
C PRO A 355 -10.52 -24.66 -6.42
N PHE A 356 -9.92 -24.19 -5.33
CA PHE A 356 -9.83 -22.76 -5.03
C PHE A 356 -8.84 -22.06 -5.95
N HIS A 357 -7.66 -22.65 -6.17
CA HIS A 357 -6.70 -22.12 -7.14
C HIS A 357 -7.29 -22.06 -8.56
N ARG A 358 -7.98 -23.14 -8.99
CA ARG A 358 -8.66 -23.19 -10.30
C ARG A 358 -9.77 -22.13 -10.40
N ALA A 359 -10.64 -22.02 -9.40
CA ALA A 359 -11.70 -21.00 -9.37
C ALA A 359 -11.13 -19.57 -9.42
N LEU A 360 -10.09 -19.29 -8.62
CA LEU A 360 -9.37 -18.01 -8.60
C LEU A 360 -8.74 -17.68 -9.96
N HIS A 361 -8.07 -18.64 -10.60
CA HIS A 361 -7.48 -18.48 -11.93
C HIS A 361 -8.53 -18.17 -12.99
N LEU A 362 -9.64 -18.91 -13.02
CA LEU A 362 -10.72 -18.70 -13.97
C LEU A 362 -11.46 -17.37 -13.74
N THR A 363 -11.71 -17.00 -12.48
CA THR A 363 -12.33 -15.72 -12.10
C THR A 363 -11.46 -14.55 -12.56
N VAL A 364 -10.17 -14.55 -12.22
CA VAL A 364 -9.25 -13.50 -12.67
C VAL A 364 -9.10 -13.46 -14.19
N ALA A 365 -9.12 -14.62 -14.88
CA ALA A 365 -9.11 -14.66 -16.34
C ALA A 365 -10.36 -14.00 -16.95
N ARG A 366 -11.55 -14.28 -16.39
CA ARG A 366 -12.82 -13.65 -16.81
C ARG A 366 -12.80 -12.14 -16.63
N LEU A 367 -12.46 -11.64 -15.44
CA LEU A 367 -12.40 -10.19 -15.14
C LEU A 367 -11.47 -9.46 -16.13
N PHE A 368 -10.28 -10.01 -16.40
CA PHE A 368 -9.37 -9.44 -17.40
C PHE A 368 -9.93 -9.50 -18.83
N ALA A 369 -10.51 -10.63 -19.25
CA ALA A 369 -11.04 -10.79 -20.60
C ALA A 369 -12.28 -9.90 -20.84
N GLU A 370 -13.16 -9.75 -19.84
CA GLU A 370 -14.33 -8.89 -19.91
C GLU A 370 -13.94 -7.42 -20.11
N GLN A 371 -13.10 -6.87 -19.23
CA GLN A 371 -12.67 -5.48 -19.34
C GLN A 371 -11.86 -5.24 -20.62
N LEU A 372 -11.02 -6.17 -21.06
CA LEU A 372 -10.28 -6.03 -22.31
C LEU A 372 -11.19 -6.02 -23.55
N ARG A 373 -12.38 -6.65 -23.51
CA ARG A 373 -13.38 -6.48 -24.58
C ARG A 373 -14.02 -5.09 -24.53
N LYS A 374 -14.40 -4.59 -23.34
CA LYS A 374 -14.93 -3.22 -23.16
C LYS A 374 -13.93 -2.16 -23.65
N ASP A 375 -12.67 -2.26 -23.20
CA ASP A 375 -11.56 -1.39 -23.62
C ASP A 375 -11.34 -1.41 -25.16
N MET A 376 -11.45 -2.59 -25.81
CA MET A 376 -11.32 -2.71 -27.26
C MET A 376 -12.49 -2.08 -28.02
N LEU A 377 -13.73 -2.26 -27.56
CA LEU A 377 -14.92 -1.66 -28.18
C LEU A 377 -14.86 -0.12 -28.14
N LEU A 378 -14.42 0.46 -27.02
CA LEU A 378 -14.17 1.90 -26.89
C LEU A 378 -13.14 2.38 -27.92
N LEU A 379 -12.02 1.66 -28.07
CA LEU A 379 -10.98 1.99 -29.05
C LEU A 379 -11.49 1.85 -30.50
N GLU A 380 -12.30 0.83 -30.81
CA GLU A 380 -12.89 0.64 -32.14
C GLU A 380 -13.98 1.66 -32.49
N PHE A 381 -14.65 2.24 -31.49
CA PHE A 381 -15.61 3.33 -31.66
C PHE A 381 -14.91 4.65 -31.99
N ASP A 382 -13.84 5.00 -31.25
CA ASP A 382 -13.00 6.17 -31.55
C ASP A 382 -12.43 6.13 -32.97
N ASN A 383 -11.86 5.01 -33.41
CA ASN A 383 -11.28 4.87 -34.75
C ASN A 383 -12.30 5.07 -35.90
N LYS A 384 -13.61 5.11 -35.61
CA LYS A 384 -14.69 5.41 -36.57
C LYS A 384 -15.18 6.86 -36.47
N ASN A 385 -15.25 7.39 -35.24
CA ASN A 385 -15.96 8.63 -34.93
C ASN A 385 -15.06 9.80 -34.50
N SER A 386 -13.74 9.60 -34.33
CA SER A 386 -12.78 10.61 -33.84
C SER A 386 -13.20 11.25 -32.51
N ASN A 387 -13.59 10.41 -31.54
CA ASN A 387 -14.17 10.87 -30.28
C ASN A 387 -13.13 10.75 -29.15
N GLU A 388 -12.42 11.84 -28.91
CA GLU A 388 -11.34 11.91 -27.90
C GLU A 388 -11.81 11.62 -26.46
N ALA A 389 -13.11 11.76 -26.15
CA ALA A 389 -13.65 11.38 -24.85
C ALA A 389 -13.77 9.85 -24.70
N ALA A 390 -14.06 9.09 -25.77
CA ALA A 390 -14.08 7.62 -25.72
C ALA A 390 -12.71 7.02 -25.36
N LEU A 391 -11.61 7.71 -25.70
CA LEU A 391 -10.25 7.33 -25.31
C LEU A 391 -9.96 7.56 -23.81
N ARG A 392 -10.72 8.45 -23.13
CA ARG A 392 -10.56 8.74 -21.69
C ARG A 392 -11.14 7.63 -20.82
N GLU A 393 -12.17 6.93 -21.32
CA GLU A 393 -12.81 5.79 -20.64
C GLU A 393 -12.07 4.44 -20.83
N ILE A 394 -11.03 4.37 -21.66
CA ILE A 394 -10.23 3.13 -21.80
C ILE A 394 -9.52 2.84 -20.48
N SER A 395 -9.84 1.67 -19.88
CA SER A 395 -9.39 1.37 -18.53
C SER A 395 -7.88 1.07 -18.45
N LEU A 396 -7.33 1.13 -17.23
CA LEU A 396 -5.96 0.69 -16.96
C LEU A 396 -5.78 -0.84 -16.97
N CYS A 397 -6.75 -1.63 -17.44
CA CYS A 397 -6.64 -3.09 -17.52
C CYS A 397 -5.49 -3.53 -18.44
N ALA A 398 -5.47 -3.06 -19.68
CA ALA A 398 -4.43 -3.41 -20.65
C ALA A 398 -3.00 -3.03 -20.19
N LYS A 399 -2.84 -1.99 -19.38
CA LYS A 399 -1.56 -1.59 -18.77
C LYS A 399 -1.00 -2.67 -17.84
N TRP A 400 -1.85 -3.33 -17.07
CA TRP A 400 -1.45 -4.34 -16.08
C TRP A 400 -1.59 -5.78 -16.58
N ALA A 401 -2.39 -6.03 -17.62
CA ALA A 401 -2.63 -7.34 -18.20
C ALA A 401 -1.33 -8.12 -18.52
N PRO A 402 -1.33 -9.45 -18.30
CA PRO A 402 -0.11 -10.26 -18.32
C PRO A 402 0.56 -10.24 -19.69
N SER A 403 1.81 -9.79 -19.74
CA SER A 403 2.63 -9.86 -20.96
C SER A 403 3.25 -11.25 -21.09
N LEU A 404 3.22 -11.83 -22.30
CA LEU A 404 3.67 -13.20 -22.55
C LEU A 404 5.12 -13.43 -22.08
N GLU A 405 5.40 -14.57 -21.45
CA GLU A 405 6.69 -14.99 -20.87
C GLU A 405 7.27 -14.11 -19.74
N HIS A 406 6.67 -12.96 -19.44
CA HIS A 406 7.03 -12.11 -18.30
C HIS A 406 6.49 -12.68 -16.98
N PHE A 407 6.83 -12.05 -15.85
CA PHE A 407 6.67 -12.59 -14.50
C PHE A 407 5.34 -13.32 -14.24
N HIS A 408 4.20 -12.65 -14.43
CA HIS A 408 2.88 -13.22 -14.13
C HIS A 408 2.54 -14.42 -15.03
N ASP A 409 2.55 -14.26 -16.36
CA ASP A 409 2.29 -15.37 -17.31
C ASP A 409 3.25 -16.54 -17.10
N LYS A 410 4.54 -16.26 -16.87
CA LYS A 410 5.55 -17.27 -16.57
C LYS A 410 5.27 -18.05 -15.28
N HIS A 411 4.58 -17.47 -14.31
CA HIS A 411 4.27 -18.08 -13.03
C HIS A 411 2.84 -18.65 -12.95
N THR A 412 1.96 -18.40 -13.93
CA THR A 412 0.52 -18.74 -13.84
C THR A 412 -0.11 -19.27 -15.14
N LEU A 413 0.50 -19.03 -16.31
CA LEU A 413 -0.12 -19.21 -17.64
C LEU A 413 -1.42 -18.41 -17.87
N ILE A 414 -1.77 -17.46 -17.00
CA ILE A 414 -3.04 -16.72 -17.05
C ILE A 414 -3.26 -15.96 -18.38
N ALA A 415 -2.19 -15.60 -19.11
CA ALA A 415 -2.32 -15.01 -20.44
C ALA A 415 -2.80 -16.00 -21.52
N SER A 416 -2.60 -17.32 -21.34
CA SER A 416 -3.23 -18.33 -22.22
C SER A 416 -4.75 -18.32 -22.03
N THR A 417 -5.22 -18.31 -20.79
CA THR A 417 -6.66 -18.35 -20.46
C THR A 417 -7.39 -17.07 -20.85
N ILE A 418 -6.78 -15.90 -20.60
CA ILE A 418 -7.32 -14.62 -21.08
C ILE A 418 -7.37 -14.58 -22.62
N ALA A 419 -6.31 -15.06 -23.30
CA ALA A 419 -6.29 -15.09 -24.76
C ALA A 419 -7.35 -16.05 -25.34
N GLU A 420 -7.58 -17.20 -24.72
CA GLU A 420 -8.63 -18.15 -25.11
C GLU A 420 -10.05 -17.61 -24.89
N LEU A 421 -10.30 -16.88 -23.80
CA LEU A 421 -11.58 -16.21 -23.58
C LEU A 421 -11.83 -15.10 -24.61
N LEU A 422 -10.79 -14.36 -25.02
CA LEU A 422 -10.88 -13.29 -26.01
C LEU A 422 -10.98 -13.82 -27.45
N PHE A 423 -10.27 -14.91 -27.76
CA PHE A 423 -10.12 -15.47 -29.09
C PHE A 423 -10.41 -16.99 -29.08
N PRO A 424 -11.68 -17.40 -28.91
CA PRO A 424 -12.07 -18.80 -29.01
C PRO A 424 -11.77 -19.34 -30.42
N ASP A 425 -11.54 -20.64 -30.52
CA ASP A 425 -11.08 -21.29 -31.77
C ASP A 425 -12.00 -21.00 -32.99
N SER A 426 -13.32 -21.00 -32.77
CA SER A 426 -14.33 -20.65 -33.78
C SER A 426 -14.30 -19.19 -34.28
N ALA A 427 -13.60 -18.29 -33.58
CA ALA A 427 -13.34 -16.92 -34.02
C ALA A 427 -11.95 -16.75 -34.67
N LEU A 428 -11.07 -17.78 -34.58
CA LEU A 428 -9.74 -17.79 -35.19
C LEU A 428 -9.66 -18.61 -36.47
N ASP A 429 -10.57 -19.58 -36.67
CA ASP A 429 -10.71 -20.34 -37.91
C ASP A 429 -12.21 -20.63 -38.21
N PRO A 430 -12.92 -19.70 -38.88
CA PRO A 430 -14.37 -19.84 -39.13
C PRO A 430 -14.73 -20.94 -40.14
N ASP A 431 -13.83 -21.29 -41.05
CA ASP A 431 -14.06 -22.23 -42.16
C ASP A 431 -13.91 -23.71 -41.74
N HIS A 432 -14.13 -24.02 -40.46
CA HIS A 432 -13.77 -25.30 -39.83
C HIS A 432 -14.64 -26.52 -40.23
N HIS A 433 -15.35 -26.44 -41.36
CA HIS A 433 -16.23 -27.48 -41.92
C HIS A 433 -15.57 -28.38 -42.98
N SER A 434 -14.27 -28.23 -43.22
CA SER A 434 -13.48 -29.12 -44.09
C SER A 434 -12.83 -30.26 -43.29
N GLU A 435 -13.30 -31.50 -43.49
CA GLU A 435 -12.73 -32.72 -42.85
C GLU A 435 -11.27 -33.03 -43.27
N ALA A 436 -10.72 -32.30 -44.25
CA ALA A 436 -9.39 -32.54 -44.82
C ALA A 436 -8.23 -31.90 -44.03
N THR A 437 -8.50 -30.95 -43.13
CA THR A 437 -7.48 -30.27 -42.33
C THR A 437 -7.44 -30.85 -40.92
N HIS A 438 -6.54 -31.82 -40.69
CA HIS A 438 -6.32 -32.41 -39.36
C HIS A 438 -6.19 -31.33 -38.28
N ALA A 439 -6.94 -31.51 -37.19
CA ALA A 439 -7.06 -30.58 -36.07
C ALA A 439 -5.73 -29.88 -35.71
N LEU A 440 -5.75 -28.55 -35.69
CA LEU A 440 -4.68 -27.76 -35.07
C LEU A 440 -4.53 -28.25 -33.63
N SER A 441 -3.31 -28.61 -33.23
CA SER A 441 -3.10 -29.11 -31.87
C SER A 441 -3.50 -28.03 -30.85
N ARG A 442 -3.98 -28.45 -29.68
CA ARG A 442 -4.34 -27.55 -28.57
C ARG A 442 -3.24 -26.52 -28.28
N GLU A 443 -1.97 -26.90 -28.41
CA GLU A 443 -0.82 -26.00 -28.29
C GLU A 443 -0.73 -24.97 -29.44
N ALA A 444 -1.00 -25.37 -30.69
CA ALA A 444 -0.99 -24.47 -31.85
C ALA A 444 -2.12 -23.43 -31.79
N TYR A 445 -3.34 -23.84 -31.42
CA TYR A 445 -4.45 -22.92 -31.13
C TYR A 445 -4.03 -21.90 -30.04
N LEU A 446 -3.52 -22.37 -28.90
CA LEU A 446 -3.12 -21.48 -27.80
C LEU A 446 -1.96 -20.54 -28.20
N LYS A 447 -1.05 -20.92 -29.10
CA LYS A 447 -0.05 -19.98 -29.66
C LYS A 447 -0.70 -18.89 -30.53
N ARG A 448 -1.67 -19.26 -31.37
CA ARG A 448 -2.43 -18.32 -32.23
C ARG A 448 -3.22 -17.33 -31.37
N ALA A 449 -4.02 -17.82 -30.42
CA ALA A 449 -4.79 -16.99 -29.49
C ALA A 449 -3.88 -16.03 -28.70
N ARG A 450 -2.76 -16.52 -28.15
CA ARG A 450 -1.78 -15.67 -27.42
C ARG A 450 -1.14 -14.60 -28.32
N GLU A 451 -0.85 -14.90 -29.58
CA GLU A 451 -0.32 -13.92 -30.54
C GLU A 451 -1.37 -12.86 -30.90
N HIS A 452 -2.65 -13.24 -31.07
CA HIS A 452 -3.77 -12.31 -31.26
C HIS A 452 -3.96 -11.40 -30.04
N TYR A 453 -4.04 -11.96 -28.82
CA TYR A 453 -4.05 -11.18 -27.57
C TYR A 453 -2.86 -10.21 -27.45
N ARG A 454 -1.66 -10.63 -27.86
CA ARG A 454 -0.45 -9.78 -27.87
C ARG A 454 -0.54 -8.66 -28.91
N ALA A 455 -1.01 -8.94 -30.12
CA ALA A 455 -0.92 -8.05 -31.28
C ALA A 455 -2.18 -7.21 -31.54
N GLN A 456 -3.37 -7.78 -31.35
CA GLN A 456 -4.67 -7.18 -31.61
C GLN A 456 -5.34 -6.59 -30.35
N THR A 457 -5.01 -7.07 -29.13
CA THR A 457 -5.55 -6.50 -27.87
C THR A 457 -4.51 -5.64 -27.15
N LEU A 458 -3.43 -6.23 -26.65
CA LEU A 458 -2.46 -5.50 -25.80
C LEU A 458 -1.72 -4.39 -26.55
N SER A 459 -1.27 -4.64 -27.78
CA SER A 459 -0.48 -3.66 -28.53
C SER A 459 -1.24 -2.35 -28.85
N PRO A 460 -2.48 -2.37 -29.36
CA PRO A 460 -3.24 -1.14 -29.60
C PRO A 460 -3.72 -0.46 -28.32
N LEU A 461 -4.27 -1.17 -27.33
CA LEU A 461 -4.70 -0.55 -26.06
C LEU A 461 -3.54 0.14 -25.32
N ARG A 462 -2.34 -0.48 -25.31
CA ARG A 462 -1.14 0.13 -24.72
C ARG A 462 -0.56 1.29 -25.52
N LYS A 463 -0.95 1.44 -26.80
CA LYS A 463 -0.67 2.65 -27.60
C LYS A 463 -1.63 3.77 -27.19
N ALA A 464 -2.93 3.50 -27.08
CA ALA A 464 -3.93 4.49 -26.67
C ALA A 464 -3.63 5.03 -25.26
N LEU A 465 -3.40 4.14 -24.30
CA LEU A 465 -2.99 4.46 -22.91
C LEU A 465 -1.61 5.12 -22.77
N SER A 466 -0.91 5.44 -23.88
CA SER A 466 0.34 6.22 -23.93
C SER A 466 1.42 5.78 -22.91
N ILE A 467 1.58 4.47 -22.72
CA ILE A 467 2.41 3.90 -21.66
C ILE A 467 3.90 4.15 -21.94
N VAL A 468 4.54 4.98 -21.12
CA VAL A 468 5.93 5.44 -21.30
C VAL A 468 6.96 4.33 -21.45
N GLU A 469 6.78 3.17 -20.79
CA GLU A 469 7.66 2.01 -20.96
C GLU A 469 7.78 1.54 -22.43
N ARG A 470 6.77 1.78 -23.26
CA ARG A 470 6.75 1.44 -24.69
C ARG A 470 7.76 2.29 -25.47
N ASP A 471 7.66 3.61 -25.33
CA ASP A 471 8.52 4.57 -26.02
C ASP A 471 9.95 4.59 -25.45
N VAL A 472 10.11 4.38 -24.13
CA VAL A 472 11.42 4.12 -23.50
C VAL A 472 12.09 2.87 -24.08
N SER A 473 11.33 1.79 -24.34
CA SER A 473 11.84 0.53 -24.91
C SER A 473 12.10 0.59 -26.42
N ALA A 474 11.41 1.50 -27.11
CA ALA A 474 11.63 1.84 -28.52
C ALA A 474 12.73 2.91 -28.72
N GLN A 475 13.12 3.61 -27.65
CA GLN A 475 14.00 4.79 -27.63
C GLN A 475 13.41 6.02 -28.34
N THR A 476 12.07 6.08 -28.46
CA THR A 476 11.30 7.15 -29.09
C THR A 476 10.85 8.22 -28.07
N PHE A 477 11.81 8.76 -27.31
CA PHE A 477 11.57 9.76 -26.27
C PHE A 477 10.80 10.99 -26.77
N SER A 478 10.99 11.35 -28.05
CA SER A 478 10.22 12.37 -28.79
C SER A 478 8.70 12.27 -28.65
N ASN A 479 8.17 11.06 -28.42
CA ASN A 479 6.74 10.79 -28.32
C ASN A 479 6.18 11.02 -26.90
N ILE A 480 7.04 11.17 -25.89
CA ILE A 480 6.63 11.26 -24.48
C ILE A 480 6.18 12.70 -24.18
N GLN A 481 4.92 12.87 -23.80
CA GLN A 481 4.41 14.14 -23.26
C GLN A 481 4.58 14.13 -21.74
N TYR A 482 5.45 14.98 -21.19
CA TYR A 482 5.88 14.89 -19.80
C TYR A 482 4.78 15.20 -18.77
N SER A 483 3.88 16.15 -19.07
CA SER A 483 2.65 16.44 -18.33
C SER A 483 1.80 15.19 -18.06
N HIS A 484 1.67 14.32 -19.06
CA HIS A 484 0.86 13.11 -19.01
C HIS A 484 1.56 11.92 -18.31
N VAL A 485 2.82 12.05 -17.86
CA VAL A 485 3.56 10.96 -17.20
C VAL A 485 3.18 10.86 -15.71
N PRO A 486 2.57 9.75 -15.23
CA PRO A 486 2.16 9.63 -13.83
C PRO A 486 3.35 9.68 -12.87
N SER A 487 3.19 10.30 -11.69
CA SER A 487 4.30 10.61 -10.78
C SER A 487 5.21 9.43 -10.41
N ILE A 488 4.65 8.22 -10.26
CA ILE A 488 5.42 6.99 -9.98
C ILE A 488 6.34 6.64 -11.16
N ALA A 489 5.87 6.79 -12.40
CA ALA A 489 6.69 6.60 -13.59
C ALA A 489 7.70 7.75 -13.73
N MET A 490 7.31 8.99 -13.43
CA MET A 490 8.22 10.14 -13.44
C MET A 490 9.39 9.93 -12.46
N ASN A 491 9.12 9.60 -11.19
CA ASN A 491 10.16 9.35 -10.19
C ASN A 491 11.08 8.16 -10.54
N LYS A 492 10.53 7.13 -11.20
CA LYS A 492 11.25 5.95 -11.68
C LYS A 492 12.15 6.24 -12.89
N TYR A 493 11.75 7.15 -13.78
CA TYR A 493 12.40 7.39 -15.07
C TYR A 493 13.08 8.75 -15.24
N LYS A 494 12.95 9.70 -14.30
CA LYS A 494 13.57 11.04 -14.37
C LYS A 494 15.07 11.04 -14.73
N LYS A 495 15.86 10.11 -14.15
CA LYS A 495 17.30 9.98 -14.44
C LYS A 495 17.62 9.39 -15.82
N LEU A 496 16.63 8.78 -16.48
CA LEU A 496 16.69 8.37 -17.88
C LEU A 496 16.23 9.50 -18.80
N PHE A 497 15.15 10.21 -18.46
CA PHE A 497 14.66 11.37 -19.21
C PHE A 497 15.72 12.48 -19.30
N ALA A 498 16.25 12.94 -18.16
CA ALA A 498 17.34 13.91 -18.11
C ALA A 498 18.62 13.49 -18.85
N LYS A 499 18.82 12.18 -19.11
CA LYS A 499 19.96 11.66 -19.87
C LYS A 499 19.68 11.54 -21.38
N MET A 500 18.45 11.24 -21.77
CA MET A 500 18.09 10.84 -23.15
C MET A 500 17.34 11.92 -23.92
N ASP A 501 16.64 12.82 -23.23
CA ASP A 501 15.87 13.94 -23.80
C ASP A 501 15.99 15.16 -22.88
N CYS A 502 17.25 15.55 -22.62
CA CYS A 502 17.62 16.51 -21.58
C CYS A 502 16.93 17.87 -21.74
N GLN A 503 16.86 18.40 -22.96
CA GLN A 503 16.31 19.72 -23.22
C GLN A 503 14.81 19.77 -22.93
N ARG A 504 14.00 18.94 -23.60
CA ARG A 504 12.54 18.92 -23.38
C ARG A 504 12.14 18.56 -21.96
N TYR A 505 12.95 17.76 -21.27
CA TYR A 505 12.70 17.43 -19.86
C TYR A 505 13.05 18.61 -18.94
N GLY A 506 14.04 19.43 -19.29
CA GLY A 506 14.33 20.71 -18.66
C GLY A 506 13.21 21.72 -18.90
N ASP A 507 12.85 21.96 -20.17
CA ASP A 507 11.79 22.89 -20.57
C ASP A 507 10.47 22.61 -19.81
N TYR A 508 10.07 21.33 -19.72
CA TYR A 508 8.91 20.88 -18.93
C TYR A 508 9.03 21.20 -17.44
N LEU A 509 10.20 20.99 -16.82
CA LEU A 509 10.38 21.28 -15.40
C LEU A 509 10.39 22.79 -15.13
N ASP A 510 10.91 23.60 -16.05
CA ASP A 510 10.80 25.06 -15.96
C ASP A 510 9.35 25.53 -16.11
N ASP A 511 8.56 24.94 -17.03
CA ASP A 511 7.14 25.25 -17.17
C ASP A 511 6.30 24.85 -15.95
N VAL A 512 6.58 23.69 -15.33
CA VAL A 512 6.00 23.31 -14.02
C VAL A 512 6.45 24.26 -12.91
N ALA A 513 7.71 24.69 -12.89
CA ALA A 513 8.25 25.59 -11.86
C ALA A 513 7.60 26.98 -11.92
N ASN A 514 7.24 27.43 -13.13
CA ASN A 514 6.49 28.65 -13.38
C ASN A 514 4.96 28.48 -13.28
N GLY A 515 4.46 27.30 -12.87
CA GLY A 515 3.04 27.02 -12.67
C GLY A 515 2.20 26.92 -13.95
N LYS A 516 2.83 26.75 -15.12
CA LYS A 516 2.14 26.57 -16.41
C LYS A 516 1.66 25.13 -16.64
N ASP A 517 2.27 24.18 -15.95
CA ASP A 517 2.04 22.73 -16.05
C ASP A 517 2.13 22.09 -14.65
N THR A 518 1.70 20.83 -14.47
CA THR A 518 1.66 20.15 -13.17
C THR A 518 2.11 18.69 -13.26
N ILE A 519 2.71 18.17 -12.18
CA ILE A 519 3.12 16.75 -12.13
C ILE A 519 1.89 15.87 -11.91
N SER A 520 1.42 15.25 -12.99
CA SER A 520 0.23 14.40 -12.98
C SER A 520 0.29 13.26 -11.95
N GLY A 521 -0.81 13.10 -11.21
CA GLY A 521 -1.05 11.93 -10.37
C GLY A 521 -0.03 11.71 -9.24
N ALA A 522 0.30 12.73 -8.44
CA ALA A 522 1.04 12.58 -7.19
C ALA A 522 0.42 11.51 -6.26
N ILE A 523 1.00 10.30 -6.24
CA ILE A 523 0.64 9.15 -5.40
C ILE A 523 1.84 8.77 -4.49
N LEU A 524 2.81 9.67 -4.34
CA LEU A 524 3.95 9.50 -3.43
C LEU A 524 3.54 10.00 -2.05
N THR A 525 3.67 9.17 -1.02
CA THR A 525 3.33 9.57 0.36
C THR A 525 4.28 10.65 0.87
N PRO A 526 3.87 11.48 1.86
CA PRO A 526 4.72 12.50 2.45
C PRO A 526 6.08 11.94 2.90
N GLY A 527 6.07 10.79 3.58
CA GLY A 527 7.30 10.15 4.04
C GLY A 527 8.21 9.63 2.93
N LEU A 528 7.70 9.30 1.74
CA LEU A 528 8.54 8.99 0.59
C LEU A 528 9.18 10.24 -0.02
N LEU A 529 8.48 11.38 -0.06
CA LEU A 529 9.05 12.67 -0.50
C LEU A 529 10.13 13.14 0.48
N VAL A 530 9.83 13.17 1.78
CA VAL A 530 10.80 13.42 2.86
C VAL A 530 11.98 12.46 2.78
N ARG A 531 11.73 11.16 2.52
CA ARG A 531 12.80 10.17 2.38
C ARG A 531 13.70 10.44 1.18
N ASN A 532 13.16 10.89 0.04
CA ASN A 532 13.96 11.25 -1.13
C ASN A 532 14.88 12.44 -0.80
N VAL A 533 14.33 13.52 -0.24
CA VAL A 533 15.08 14.70 0.23
C VAL A 533 16.19 14.31 1.22
N MET A 534 15.88 13.46 2.21
CA MET A 534 16.85 12.96 3.19
C MET A 534 17.79 11.87 2.65
N SER A 535 17.62 11.39 1.41
CA SER A 535 18.50 10.38 0.79
C SER A 535 19.71 10.98 0.09
N ASP A 536 19.65 12.26 -0.29
CA ASP A 536 20.70 12.88 -1.09
C ASP A 536 21.97 13.15 -0.27
N LYS A 537 22.84 12.14 -0.28
CA LYS A 537 24.26 12.30 0.03
C LYS A 537 24.83 13.37 -0.89
N HIS A 538 25.33 14.47 -0.32
CA HIS A 538 25.86 15.62 -1.04
C HIS A 538 26.96 15.23 -2.05
N LEU A 539 26.55 14.95 -3.29
CA LEU A 539 27.40 14.85 -4.47
C LEU A 539 27.34 16.22 -5.17
N PRO A 540 28.39 17.05 -5.08
CA PRO A 540 28.36 18.39 -5.64
C PRO A 540 28.16 18.33 -7.17
N GLY A 541 27.11 18.99 -7.66
CA GLY A 541 26.81 19.12 -9.10
C GLY A 541 25.59 18.36 -9.62
N VAL A 542 24.81 17.65 -8.78
CA VAL A 542 23.60 16.89 -9.21
C VAL A 542 22.32 17.36 -8.49
N THR A 543 22.41 18.42 -7.68
CA THR A 543 21.49 18.70 -6.55
C THR A 543 20.25 19.57 -6.86
N SER A 544 20.05 20.05 -8.10
CA SER A 544 18.87 20.86 -8.45
C SER A 544 17.66 20.03 -8.88
N LEU A 545 17.86 19.00 -9.72
CA LEU A 545 16.74 18.35 -10.42
C LEU A 545 15.88 17.47 -9.49
N ASP A 546 16.53 16.72 -8.59
CA ASP A 546 15.83 15.81 -7.68
C ASP A 546 15.09 16.52 -6.54
N SER A 547 15.57 17.70 -6.13
CA SER A 547 14.94 18.57 -5.12
C SER A 547 13.76 19.35 -5.71
N THR A 548 13.95 20.03 -6.85
CA THR A 548 12.86 20.73 -7.56
C THR A 548 11.68 19.81 -7.86
N VAL A 549 11.92 18.58 -8.35
CA VAL A 549 10.84 17.59 -8.59
C VAL A 549 10.14 17.18 -7.29
N ALA A 550 10.86 17.09 -6.17
CA ALA A 550 10.25 16.77 -4.86
C ALA A 550 9.37 17.92 -4.34
N ASP A 551 9.83 19.17 -4.46
CA ASP A 551 9.07 20.37 -4.07
C ASP A 551 7.77 20.52 -4.88
N MET A 552 7.83 20.25 -6.20
CA MET A 552 6.64 20.24 -7.07
C MET A 552 5.64 19.14 -6.67
N GLN A 553 6.14 17.93 -6.40
CA GLN A 553 5.32 16.81 -5.94
C GLN A 553 4.70 17.07 -4.56
N TRP A 554 5.41 17.80 -3.69
CA TRP A 554 4.95 18.23 -2.39
C TRP A 554 3.81 19.25 -2.48
N LYS A 555 4.02 20.35 -3.21
CA LYS A 555 2.97 21.37 -3.44
C LYS A 555 1.70 20.76 -4.04
N THR A 556 1.87 19.83 -5.00
CA THR A 556 0.77 19.07 -5.60
C THR A 556 0.04 18.14 -4.61
N LEU A 557 0.73 17.63 -3.58
CA LEU A 557 0.13 16.80 -2.53
C LEU A 557 -0.62 17.66 -1.51
N VAL A 558 0.00 18.73 -1.01
CA VAL A 558 -0.60 19.62 0.00
C VAL A 558 -1.84 20.32 -0.56
N GLN A 559 -1.79 20.79 -1.82
CA GLN A 559 -2.94 21.45 -2.43
C GLN A 559 -4.15 20.53 -2.49
N ARG A 560 -4.00 19.26 -2.89
CA ARG A 560 -5.12 18.29 -2.94
C ARG A 560 -5.75 18.01 -1.58
N ILE A 561 -4.98 18.09 -0.49
CA ILE A 561 -5.51 17.91 0.86
C ILE A 561 -6.37 19.11 1.24
N LYS A 562 -5.97 20.33 0.85
CA LYS A 562 -6.78 21.55 0.97
C LYS A 562 -8.00 21.55 0.04
N ASP A 563 -7.86 21.00 -1.17
CA ASP A 563 -8.96 20.82 -2.12
C ASP A 563 -9.97 19.77 -1.62
N SER A 564 -9.55 18.86 -0.72
CA SER A 564 -10.40 17.84 -0.08
C SER A 564 -11.14 18.35 1.17
N GLY A 565 -10.89 19.59 1.62
CA GLY A 565 -11.45 20.17 2.82
C GLY A 565 -10.43 20.89 3.71
N THR A 566 -10.91 21.54 4.76
CA THR A 566 -10.07 22.34 5.68
C THR A 566 -9.72 21.62 6.97
N LEU A 567 -8.56 21.97 7.54
CA LEU A 567 -8.24 21.75 8.95
C LEU A 567 -8.30 23.09 9.70
N SER A 568 -9.18 23.18 10.69
CA SER A 568 -9.19 24.23 11.72
C SER A 568 -8.57 23.72 13.02
N SER A 569 -8.05 24.64 13.84
CA SER A 569 -7.57 24.42 15.23
C SER A 569 -6.79 23.12 15.51
N ALA A 570 -5.97 22.67 14.56
CA ALA A 570 -5.21 21.43 14.62
C ALA A 570 -3.70 21.65 14.81
N ILE A 571 -3.00 20.73 15.48
CA ILE A 571 -1.53 20.71 15.55
C ILE A 571 -0.97 19.29 15.52
N ALA A 572 0.25 19.14 14.99
CA ALA A 572 0.97 17.87 14.99
C ALA A 572 2.00 17.81 16.13
N VAL A 573 2.04 16.67 16.82
CA VAL A 573 3.14 16.22 17.69
C VAL A 573 3.97 15.23 16.87
N CYS A 574 5.22 15.59 16.57
CA CYS A 574 6.07 14.86 15.63
C CYS A 574 7.10 14.00 16.36
N ASP A 575 7.07 12.68 16.19
CA ASP A 575 8.10 11.79 16.73
C ASP A 575 9.24 11.53 15.73
N VAL A 576 10.47 11.78 16.16
CA VAL A 576 11.70 11.40 15.44
C VAL A 576 12.75 10.78 16.36
N SER A 577 12.30 10.25 17.51
CA SER A 577 13.12 9.54 18.49
C SER A 577 13.87 8.34 17.89
N ASP A 578 14.80 7.75 18.66
CA ASP A 578 15.71 6.77 18.07
C ASP A 578 15.03 5.44 17.66
N SER A 579 13.90 5.08 18.25
CA SER A 579 13.05 3.96 17.81
C SER A 579 12.47 4.19 16.40
N MET A 580 11.99 5.40 16.12
CA MET A 580 11.43 5.84 14.82
C MET A 580 12.42 5.82 13.64
N ASN A 581 13.67 5.40 13.86
CA ASN A 581 14.60 4.96 12.79
C ASN A 581 14.25 3.59 12.20
N SER A 582 13.36 2.81 12.83
CA SER A 582 13.03 1.43 12.53
C SER A 582 11.55 1.12 12.81
N PRO A 583 10.95 0.08 12.19
CA PRO A 583 11.49 -0.74 11.11
C PRO A 583 11.70 0.06 9.81
N LEU A 584 12.42 -0.52 8.84
CA LEU A 584 12.61 0.10 7.53
C LEU A 584 11.78 -0.62 6.47
N THR A 585 10.89 0.10 5.79
CA THR A 585 10.15 -0.47 4.65
C THR A 585 11.10 -0.87 3.51
N GLN A 586 10.59 -1.62 2.51
CA GLN A 586 11.35 -1.98 1.30
C GLN A 586 12.02 -0.79 0.57
N HIS A 587 11.46 0.42 0.69
CA HIS A 587 12.01 1.65 0.12
C HIS A 587 12.94 2.41 1.09
N LYS A 588 13.30 1.75 2.20
CA LYS A 588 14.08 2.27 3.33
C LYS A 588 13.46 3.51 3.98
N ILE A 589 12.14 3.65 3.92
CA ILE A 589 11.39 4.66 4.67
C ILE A 589 11.32 4.16 6.11
N ALA A 590 11.81 4.97 7.03
CA ALA A 590 11.63 4.77 8.48
C ALA A 590 10.43 5.61 8.97
N PRO A 591 9.76 5.22 10.06
CA PRO A 591 8.64 5.92 10.68
C PRO A 591 8.84 7.43 10.81
N LYS A 592 10.01 7.89 11.25
CA LYS A 592 10.31 9.34 11.38
C LYS A 592 10.15 10.16 10.09
N HIS A 593 10.30 9.55 8.92
CA HIS A 593 10.08 10.25 7.65
C HIS A 593 8.57 10.46 7.42
N ASN A 594 7.74 9.50 7.83
CA ASN A 594 6.29 9.62 7.82
C ASN A 594 5.83 10.63 8.88
N ALA A 595 6.41 10.62 10.09
CA ALA A 595 6.11 11.60 11.12
C ALA A 595 6.44 13.04 10.69
N ILE A 596 7.65 13.28 10.18
CA ILE A 596 8.03 14.57 9.58
C ILE A 596 7.07 14.95 8.44
N GLY A 597 6.77 14.01 7.54
CA GLY A 597 5.92 14.26 6.39
C GLY A 597 4.47 14.61 6.77
N LEU A 598 3.83 13.81 7.61
CA LEU A 598 2.46 14.06 8.05
C LEU A 598 2.37 15.32 8.92
N SER A 599 3.38 15.60 9.77
CA SER A 599 3.43 16.83 10.56
C SER A 599 3.59 18.08 9.70
N LEU A 600 4.40 18.03 8.63
CA LEU A 600 4.50 19.13 7.67
C LEU A 600 3.20 19.31 6.86
N VAL A 601 2.49 18.22 6.53
CA VAL A 601 1.15 18.31 5.91
C VAL A 601 0.15 18.97 6.86
N ILE A 602 0.07 18.57 8.13
CA ILE A 602 -0.78 19.24 9.13
C ILE A 602 -0.41 20.73 9.24
N ALA A 603 0.88 21.05 9.35
CA ALA A 603 1.34 22.43 9.47
C ALA A 603 1.00 23.28 8.23
N GLU A 604 1.02 22.74 7.01
CA GLU A 604 0.65 23.49 5.81
C GLU A 604 -0.84 23.50 5.51
N ALA A 605 -1.58 22.45 5.86
CA ALA A 605 -3.02 22.31 5.59
C ALA A 605 -3.90 23.02 6.62
N THR A 606 -3.45 23.13 7.88
CA THR A 606 -4.19 23.82 8.94
C THR A 606 -4.14 25.33 8.76
N GLN A 607 -5.29 25.98 8.93
CA GLN A 607 -5.39 27.44 8.81
C GLN A 607 -4.67 28.18 9.96
N PRO A 608 -4.31 29.46 9.77
CA PRO A 608 -3.93 30.34 10.88
C PRO A 608 -5.04 30.39 11.96
N PRO A 609 -4.70 30.54 13.26
CA PRO A 609 -3.37 30.83 13.80
C PRO A 609 -2.46 29.60 13.98
N PHE A 610 -2.97 28.37 13.84
CA PHE A 610 -2.24 27.15 14.16
C PHE A 610 -1.28 26.69 13.04
N GLY A 611 -1.62 26.96 11.77
CA GLY A 611 -0.76 26.67 10.62
C GLY A 611 0.70 27.12 10.78
N GLY A 612 1.62 26.37 10.18
CA GLY A 612 3.07 26.58 10.25
C GLY A 612 3.74 26.12 11.56
N ARG A 613 3.04 25.40 12.45
CA ARG A 613 3.57 24.96 13.76
C ARG A 613 3.51 23.44 13.93
N VAL A 614 4.51 22.91 14.62
CA VAL A 614 4.62 21.49 15.02
C VAL A 614 5.15 21.45 16.45
N ILE A 615 4.64 20.56 17.29
CA ILE A 615 5.20 20.29 18.62
C ILE A 615 6.30 19.23 18.49
N THR A 616 7.47 19.51 19.06
CA THR A 616 8.55 18.53 19.13
C THR A 616 8.22 17.44 20.16
N PHE A 617 8.25 16.17 19.77
CA PHE A 617 8.06 15.07 20.70
C PHE A 617 9.42 14.69 21.30
N SER A 618 9.64 15.10 22.54
CA SER A 618 10.93 14.96 23.23
C SER A 618 10.74 14.97 24.76
N LYS A 619 11.85 14.89 25.50
CA LYS A 619 11.89 14.99 26.96
C LYS A 619 11.50 16.38 27.47
N ASN A 620 11.63 17.41 26.61
CA ASN A 620 11.33 18.81 26.87
C ASN A 620 10.58 19.37 25.63
N PRO A 621 9.31 18.99 25.41
CA PRO A 621 8.59 19.32 24.18
C PRO A 621 8.43 20.83 24.00
N SER A 622 8.51 21.30 22.76
CA SER A 622 8.50 22.71 22.38
C SER A 622 7.70 22.96 21.11
N ILE A 623 7.11 24.15 20.95
CA ILE A 623 6.49 24.56 19.69
C ILE A 623 7.60 25.01 18.73
N HIS A 624 7.76 24.26 17.64
CA HIS A 624 8.65 24.58 16.54
C HIS A 624 7.86 25.25 15.41
N ILE A 625 8.33 26.41 14.94
CA ILE A 625 7.75 27.12 13.79
C ILE A 625 8.48 26.63 12.53
N VAL A 626 7.73 26.05 11.60
CA VAL A 626 8.25 25.51 10.34
C VAL A 626 8.67 26.67 9.44
N SER A 627 9.93 26.67 8.98
CA SER A 627 10.47 27.68 8.08
C SER A 627 11.17 27.08 6.87
N GLY A 628 10.80 27.54 5.67
CA GLY A 628 11.40 27.17 4.40
C GLY A 628 10.45 27.45 3.22
N ALA A 629 10.99 27.74 2.04
CA ALA A 629 10.23 27.91 0.80
C ALA A 629 10.21 26.64 -0.08
N SER A 630 11.09 25.69 0.20
CA SER A 630 11.17 24.35 -0.38
C SER A 630 10.88 23.27 0.67
N LEU A 631 10.41 22.08 0.24
CA LEU A 631 10.33 20.91 1.11
C LEU A 631 11.74 20.57 1.63
N THR A 632 12.77 20.81 0.82
CA THR A 632 14.16 20.61 1.22
C THR A 632 14.56 21.49 2.41
N GLU A 633 14.14 22.74 2.46
CA GLU A 633 14.35 23.61 3.63
C GLU A 633 13.49 23.19 4.82
N GLN A 634 12.18 22.98 4.63
CA GLN A 634 11.24 22.62 5.70
C GLN A 634 11.63 21.31 6.39
N VAL A 635 11.99 20.28 5.61
CA VAL A 635 12.46 18.99 6.14
C VAL A 635 13.76 19.15 6.92
N ASN A 636 14.70 19.96 6.46
CA ASN A 636 15.95 20.18 7.20
C ASN A 636 15.72 21.03 8.47
N ASN A 637 14.87 22.07 8.39
CA ASN A 637 14.48 22.90 9.53
C ASN A 637 13.83 22.06 10.64
N LEU A 638 12.90 21.16 10.30
CA LEU A 638 12.28 20.26 11.29
C LEU A 638 13.30 19.19 11.76
N ARG A 639 14.01 18.52 10.84
CA ARG A 639 15.05 17.50 11.15
C ARG A 639 16.13 17.97 12.13
N PHE A 640 16.49 19.25 12.15
CA PHE A 640 17.53 19.80 13.02
C PHE A 640 17.00 20.53 14.28
N ALA A 641 15.71 20.42 14.59
CA ALA A 641 15.14 20.89 15.87
C ALA A 641 15.66 20.09 17.09
N GLU A 642 15.35 20.55 18.31
CA GLU A 642 15.88 19.98 19.55
C GLU A 642 15.09 18.74 20.04
N TRP A 643 15.27 17.61 19.34
CA TRP A 643 14.48 16.38 19.53
C TRP A 643 14.78 15.53 20.77
N GLY A 644 15.89 15.76 21.47
CA GLY A 644 16.06 15.30 22.87
C GLY A 644 15.97 13.80 23.22
N TYR A 645 16.10 12.86 22.27
CA TYR A 645 16.32 11.38 22.41
C TYR A 645 15.49 10.54 23.42
N ASN A 646 14.51 11.09 24.13
CA ASN A 646 13.58 10.41 25.06
C ASN A 646 12.25 11.21 25.01
N THR A 647 11.12 10.67 25.48
CA THR A 647 9.80 11.10 24.99
C THR A 647 8.72 11.23 26.08
N ASP A 648 8.51 12.45 26.58
CA ASP A 648 7.54 12.72 27.66
C ASP A 648 6.22 13.30 27.11
N PHE A 649 5.24 12.41 26.86
CA PHE A 649 3.94 12.79 26.30
C PHE A 649 3.14 13.71 27.22
N ILE A 650 3.20 13.54 28.54
CA ILE A 650 2.42 14.38 29.48
C ILE A 650 2.93 15.82 29.48
N LYS A 651 4.23 16.06 29.28
CA LYS A 651 4.76 17.43 29.17
C LYS A 651 4.20 18.22 27.99
N VAL A 652 3.81 17.58 26.88
CA VAL A 652 3.15 18.27 25.75
C VAL A 652 1.91 19.02 26.24
N PHE A 653 1.20 18.44 27.20
CA PHE A 653 0.00 19.02 27.79
C PHE A 653 0.34 19.86 29.03
N ARG A 654 0.94 19.26 30.06
CA ARG A 654 1.20 19.89 31.37
C ARG A 654 2.21 21.04 31.32
N HIS A 655 3.21 20.99 30.45
CA HIS A 655 4.33 21.97 30.43
C HIS A 655 4.30 22.91 29.23
N LEU A 656 3.46 22.65 28.22
CA LEU A 656 3.43 23.43 26.97
C LEU A 656 2.04 23.97 26.64
N ILE A 657 1.03 23.11 26.42
CA ILE A 657 -0.33 23.57 26.04
C ILE A 657 -1.06 24.23 27.22
N LEU A 658 -1.19 23.56 28.37
CA LEU A 658 -1.95 24.07 29.52
C LEU A 658 -1.37 25.36 30.12
N PRO A 659 -0.04 25.48 30.38
CA PRO A 659 0.52 26.71 30.93
C PRO A 659 0.33 27.90 29.99
N LEU A 660 0.50 27.70 28.68
CA LEU A 660 0.30 28.74 27.67
C LEU A 660 -1.15 29.22 27.66
N ALA A 661 -2.11 28.30 27.73
CA ALA A 661 -3.55 28.63 27.83
C ALA A 661 -3.87 29.42 29.10
N VAL A 662 -3.43 28.91 30.27
CA VAL A 662 -3.70 29.51 31.60
C VAL A 662 -3.03 30.87 31.76
N GLU A 663 -1.78 31.03 31.35
CA GLU A 663 -1.01 32.29 31.50
C GLU A 663 -1.59 33.40 30.61
N ASN A 664 -1.93 33.07 29.37
CA ASN A 664 -2.46 34.04 28.39
C ASN A 664 -3.99 34.21 28.47
N LYS A 665 -4.68 33.38 29.27
CA LYS A 665 -6.15 33.33 29.41
C LYS A 665 -6.85 33.11 28.07
N VAL A 666 -6.35 32.13 27.31
CA VAL A 666 -6.91 31.75 26.01
C VAL A 666 -8.36 31.28 26.23
N PRO A 667 -9.37 31.86 25.54
CA PRO A 667 -10.75 31.43 25.70
C PRO A 667 -10.97 30.05 25.03
N PRO A 668 -11.96 29.24 25.45
CA PRO A 668 -12.14 27.86 24.97
C PRO A 668 -12.30 27.73 23.45
N GLU A 669 -12.81 28.75 22.76
CA GLU A 669 -12.93 28.84 21.30
C GLU A 669 -11.58 28.97 20.59
N ASP A 670 -10.62 29.70 21.16
CA ASP A 670 -9.27 29.91 20.62
C ASP A 670 -8.30 28.76 20.98
N MET A 671 -8.74 27.78 21.77
CA MET A 671 -7.93 26.61 22.10
C MET A 671 -7.73 25.70 20.88
N VAL A 672 -6.59 25.00 20.88
CA VAL A 672 -6.39 23.85 19.99
C VAL A 672 -7.54 22.85 20.21
N LYS A 673 -8.17 22.40 19.13
CA LYS A 673 -9.29 21.44 19.16
C LYS A 673 -8.87 20.04 18.76
N ARG A 674 -7.79 19.88 17.99
CA ARG A 674 -7.33 18.59 17.45
C ARG A 674 -5.80 18.44 17.54
N VAL A 675 -5.30 17.33 18.08
CA VAL A 675 -3.86 17.04 18.20
C VAL A 675 -3.54 15.70 17.55
N PHE A 676 -2.74 15.72 16.49
CA PHE A 676 -2.26 14.52 15.80
C PHE A 676 -0.92 14.06 16.38
N VAL A 677 -0.86 12.82 16.88
CA VAL A 677 0.30 12.26 17.58
C VAL A 677 0.97 11.22 16.68
N PHE A 678 1.95 11.64 15.88
CA PHE A 678 2.64 10.80 14.90
C PHE A 678 3.84 10.09 15.54
N SER A 679 3.65 8.88 16.08
CA SER A 679 4.63 8.17 16.92
C SER A 679 4.52 6.63 16.77
N ASP A 680 5.42 5.88 17.42
CA ASP A 680 5.37 4.43 17.60
C ASP A 680 4.52 3.98 18.81
N MET A 681 3.92 4.93 19.54
CA MET A 681 3.13 4.74 20.76
C MET A 681 3.93 4.26 21.99
N GLN A 682 5.26 4.15 21.93
CA GLN A 682 6.10 3.72 23.06
C GLN A 682 6.42 4.88 24.03
N PHE A 683 5.38 5.51 24.60
CA PHE A 683 5.54 6.65 25.52
C PHE A 683 6.27 6.28 26.83
N ASP A 684 7.05 7.21 27.38
CA ASP A 684 7.82 7.06 28.63
C ASP A 684 6.93 6.84 29.88
N GLN A 685 7.56 6.52 31.02
CA GLN A 685 6.90 6.44 32.33
C GLN A 685 6.21 7.75 32.78
N ALA A 686 4.87 7.74 32.75
CA ALA A 686 3.98 8.84 33.11
C ALA A 686 4.05 9.34 34.58
N GLN A 687 4.29 8.45 35.54
CA GLN A 687 4.35 8.77 36.98
C GLN A 687 5.50 7.99 37.64
N PRO A 688 6.29 8.59 38.55
CA PRO A 688 7.46 7.93 39.14
C PRO A 688 7.08 6.77 40.07
N ASN A 689 7.73 5.61 39.92
CA ASN A 689 7.46 4.36 40.66
C ASN A 689 7.34 4.45 42.20
N ASN A 690 7.87 5.50 42.83
CA ASN A 690 7.94 5.60 44.28
C ASN A 690 6.65 6.19 44.86
N ALA A 691 5.74 5.30 45.28
CA ALA A 691 4.57 5.63 46.09
C ALA A 691 4.95 6.59 47.23
N LYS A 692 4.33 7.77 47.29
CA LYS A 692 4.68 8.78 48.28
C LYS A 692 4.32 8.28 49.68
N TYR A 693 5.32 8.14 50.54
CA TYR A 693 5.10 8.03 51.97
C TYR A 693 4.80 9.43 52.51
N ASP A 694 3.52 9.69 52.79
CA ASP A 694 3.10 10.90 53.47
C ASP A 694 3.58 10.86 54.92
N ARG A 695 4.39 11.86 55.29
CA ARG A 695 5.01 11.95 56.62
C ARG A 695 4.04 12.44 57.70
N GLU A 696 2.96 13.11 57.34
CA GLU A 696 1.93 13.61 58.27
C GLU A 696 0.82 12.58 58.44
N THR A 697 0.18 12.09 57.37
CA THR A 697 -0.88 11.07 57.50
C THR A 697 -0.36 9.65 57.72
N LYS A 698 0.95 9.42 57.55
CA LYS A 698 1.63 8.11 57.64
C LYS A 698 1.10 7.05 56.65
N LYS A 699 0.44 7.50 55.58
CA LYS A 699 -0.07 6.63 54.52
C LYS A 699 0.97 6.49 53.40
N VAL A 700 0.96 5.32 52.77
CA VAL A 700 1.60 5.13 51.46
C VAL A 700 0.54 5.45 50.41
N GLU A 701 0.69 6.57 49.70
CA GLU A 701 -0.10 6.86 48.51
C GLU A 701 0.35 5.92 47.39
N LYS A 702 -0.33 4.77 47.30
CA LYS A 702 -0.18 3.83 46.20
C LYS A 702 -0.83 4.45 44.97
N TYR A 703 -0.01 4.93 44.02
CA TYR A 703 -0.51 5.51 42.77
C TYR A 703 -1.52 4.58 42.11
N GLN A 704 -2.63 5.17 41.66
CA GLN A 704 -3.60 4.45 40.85
C GLN A 704 -3.01 4.26 39.45
N TRP A 705 -3.36 3.14 38.81
CA TRP A 705 -3.01 2.96 37.41
C TRP A 705 -3.83 3.95 36.58
N GLN A 706 -3.13 4.84 35.88
CA GLN A 706 -3.73 5.85 35.01
C GLN A 706 -2.92 5.91 33.73
N THR A 707 -3.58 5.82 32.58
CA THR A 707 -2.89 6.02 31.30
C THR A 707 -2.57 7.50 31.08
N HIS A 708 -1.71 7.78 30.10
CA HIS A 708 -1.36 9.14 29.69
C HIS A 708 -2.60 10.00 29.40
N GLN A 709 -3.57 9.45 28.66
CA GLN A 709 -4.87 10.05 28.38
C GLN A 709 -5.60 10.51 29.66
N GLN A 710 -5.78 9.59 30.62
CA GLN A 710 -6.51 9.84 31.87
C GLN A 710 -5.84 10.89 32.78
N ILE A 711 -4.52 11.08 32.65
CA ILE A 711 -3.78 12.13 33.36
C ILE A 711 -4.00 13.48 32.69
N VAL A 712 -3.97 13.54 31.36
CA VAL A 712 -4.25 14.75 30.57
C VAL A 712 -5.69 15.22 30.79
N GLU A 713 -6.68 14.33 30.69
CA GLU A 713 -8.10 14.64 30.97
C GLU A 713 -8.32 15.27 32.32
N LYS A 714 -7.69 14.71 33.36
CA LYS A 714 -7.78 15.23 34.72
C LYS A 714 -7.21 16.64 34.81
N GLU A 715 -6.02 16.86 34.26
CA GLU A 715 -5.32 18.14 34.39
C GLU A 715 -5.98 19.27 33.59
N PHE A 716 -6.54 18.98 32.41
CA PHE A 716 -7.38 19.94 31.67
C PHE A 716 -8.62 20.34 32.48
N ARG A 717 -9.34 19.34 33.00
CA ARG A 717 -10.56 19.55 33.81
C ARG A 717 -10.29 20.31 35.11
N GLU A 718 -9.15 20.07 35.76
CA GLU A 718 -8.71 20.82 36.96
C GLU A 718 -8.37 22.30 36.67
N HIS A 719 -8.02 22.64 35.41
CA HIS A 719 -7.77 24.02 34.98
C HIS A 719 -8.96 24.69 34.27
N GLY A 720 -10.10 23.99 34.12
CA GLY A 720 -11.30 24.52 33.48
C GLY A 720 -11.29 24.51 31.94
N TYR A 721 -10.44 23.68 31.33
CA TYR A 721 -10.35 23.53 29.87
C TYR A 721 -10.88 22.17 29.39
N GLU A 722 -11.38 22.14 28.16
CA GLU A 722 -11.69 20.92 27.42
C GLU A 722 -10.40 20.31 26.83
N VAL A 723 -10.31 18.98 26.81
CA VAL A 723 -9.21 18.27 26.15
C VAL A 723 -9.41 18.36 24.63
N PRO A 724 -8.38 18.68 23.83
CA PRO A 724 -8.47 18.54 22.38
C PRO A 724 -8.64 17.07 21.98
N GLU A 725 -9.28 16.82 20.84
CA GLU A 725 -9.38 15.50 20.22
C GLU A 725 -7.97 14.93 19.96
N LEU A 726 -7.64 13.76 20.53
CA LEU A 726 -6.32 13.16 20.41
C LEU A 726 -6.31 12.02 19.38
N ILE A 727 -5.71 12.28 18.21
CA ILE A 727 -5.52 11.29 17.14
C ILE A 727 -4.17 10.62 17.36
N TYR A 728 -4.19 9.43 17.93
CA TYR A 728 -3.02 8.57 18.11
C TYR A 728 -2.69 7.86 16.80
N TRP A 729 -1.70 8.39 16.07
CA TRP A 729 -1.33 7.89 14.76
C TRP A 729 -0.08 6.99 14.85
N ASN A 730 -0.33 5.68 14.91
CA ASN A 730 0.67 4.64 15.01
C ASN A 730 1.44 4.44 13.68
N LEU A 731 2.74 4.74 13.71
CA LEU A 731 3.65 4.62 12.57
C LEU A 731 4.60 3.41 12.64
N ALA A 732 4.68 2.71 13.78
CA ALA A 732 5.69 1.68 14.03
C ALA A 732 5.47 0.73 15.22
N GLY A 733 4.52 1.01 16.11
CA GLY A 733 4.32 0.28 17.35
C GLY A 733 4.10 -1.21 17.14
N GLU A 734 4.71 -2.00 18.03
CA GLU A 734 4.46 -3.43 18.17
C GLU A 734 3.05 -3.66 18.78
N ALA A 735 2.48 -4.84 18.62
CA ALA A 735 1.15 -5.15 19.16
C ALA A 735 1.17 -5.28 20.70
N GLY A 736 0.09 -4.87 21.36
CA GLY A 736 -0.08 -4.96 22.81
C GLY A 736 -0.46 -3.64 23.47
N ALA A 737 0.53 -2.83 23.85
CA ALA A 737 0.30 -1.62 24.64
C ALA A 737 -0.37 -0.50 23.84
N VAL A 738 -1.64 -0.18 24.14
CA VAL A 738 -2.41 0.87 23.46
C VAL A 738 -2.76 2.04 24.39
N PRO A 739 -2.81 3.30 23.90
CA PRO A 739 -2.99 4.47 24.75
C PRO A 739 -4.43 4.64 25.27
N VAL A 740 -5.42 4.13 24.53
CA VAL A 740 -6.87 4.31 24.75
C VAL A 740 -7.67 3.04 24.45
N THR A 741 -8.90 2.95 24.95
CA THR A 741 -9.88 1.90 24.61
C THR A 741 -10.96 2.42 23.67
N SER A 742 -11.76 1.53 23.07
CA SER A 742 -12.86 1.91 22.14
C SER A 742 -13.87 2.91 22.74
N GLU A 743 -14.10 2.82 24.05
CA GLU A 743 -15.06 3.64 24.80
C GLU A 743 -14.52 5.05 25.19
N MET A 744 -13.32 5.45 24.74
CA MET A 744 -12.72 6.74 25.09
C MET A 744 -13.10 7.84 24.11
N GLU A 745 -14.20 8.53 24.41
CA GLU A 745 -14.66 9.75 23.74
C GLU A 745 -13.53 10.79 23.58
N GLY A 746 -13.53 11.53 22.46
CA GLY A 746 -12.50 12.53 22.16
C GLY A 746 -11.13 11.95 21.76
N THR A 747 -11.05 10.65 21.44
CA THR A 747 -9.81 10.00 21.00
C THR A 747 -10.03 9.15 19.75
N ALA A 748 -8.99 9.01 18.93
CA ALA A 748 -9.01 8.15 17.74
C ALA A 748 -7.68 7.40 17.58
N LEU A 749 -7.76 6.14 17.13
CA LEU A 749 -6.59 5.34 16.75
C LEU A 749 -6.49 5.28 15.22
N VAL A 750 -5.32 5.58 14.68
CA VAL A 750 -5.03 5.52 13.23
C VAL A 750 -3.70 4.82 13.02
N SER A 751 -3.60 3.96 12.00
CA SER A 751 -2.37 3.21 11.71
C SER A 751 -1.84 3.46 10.29
N GLY A 752 -0.53 3.25 10.13
CA GLY A 752 0.11 3.18 8.82
C GLY A 752 0.50 4.53 8.21
N GLN A 753 0.97 4.47 6.96
CA GLN A 753 1.87 5.50 6.39
C GLN A 753 1.20 6.40 5.34
N SER A 754 -0.13 6.43 5.29
CA SER A 754 -0.91 7.02 4.19
C SER A 754 -1.64 8.30 4.60
N GLN A 755 -1.37 9.39 3.89
CA GLN A 755 -2.09 10.65 4.03
C GLN A 755 -3.57 10.58 3.60
N ALA A 756 -4.02 9.48 2.98
CA ALA A 756 -5.43 9.30 2.60
C ALA A 756 -6.36 9.30 3.82
N LEU A 757 -5.93 8.72 4.94
CA LEU A 757 -6.71 8.67 6.18
C LEU A 757 -6.88 10.06 6.84
N MET A 758 -6.12 11.07 6.42
CA MET A 758 -6.29 12.44 6.91
C MET A 758 -7.62 13.06 6.45
N LYS A 759 -8.24 12.56 5.37
CA LYS A 759 -9.57 13.01 4.90
C LYS A 759 -10.66 12.85 5.97
N VAL A 760 -10.55 11.86 6.85
CA VAL A 760 -11.51 11.57 7.94
C VAL A 760 -11.58 12.71 8.97
N PHE A 761 -10.52 13.52 9.05
CA PHE A 761 -10.38 14.59 10.05
C PHE A 761 -10.44 16.00 9.42
N LEU A 762 -10.92 16.13 8.18
CA LEU A 762 -11.17 17.42 7.54
C LEU A 762 -12.58 17.89 7.88
N ASP A 763 -12.72 19.17 8.25
CA ASP A 763 -13.96 19.73 8.78
C ASP A 763 -15.07 19.88 7.70
N SER A 764 -14.74 19.58 6.44
CA SER A 764 -15.66 19.42 5.30
C SER A 764 -15.36 18.14 4.48
N GLY A 765 -14.78 17.12 5.12
CA GLY A 765 -14.30 15.89 4.51
C GLY A 765 -15.42 14.91 4.14
N THR A 766 -16.20 15.21 3.10
CA THR A 766 -17.30 14.35 2.64
C THR A 766 -16.81 12.94 2.27
N PHE A 767 -17.24 11.93 3.02
CA PHE A 767 -17.11 10.51 2.67
C PHE A 767 -18.28 10.00 1.80
N GLY A 768 -19.02 10.91 1.17
CA GLY A 768 -20.05 10.58 0.18
C GLY A 768 -21.40 10.17 0.77
N GLU A 769 -21.70 10.62 1.99
CA GLU A 769 -23.08 10.81 2.42
C GLU A 769 -23.57 12.10 1.75
N GLU A 770 -24.57 11.97 0.88
CA GLU A 770 -25.41 13.07 0.42
C GLU A 770 -26.63 13.07 1.36
N GLU A 771 -26.96 14.24 1.94
CA GLU A 771 -28.14 14.39 2.77
C GLU A 771 -29.39 14.24 1.88
N GLU A 772 -30.52 13.81 2.46
CA GLU A 772 -31.81 13.80 1.75
C GLU A 772 -32.32 15.25 1.66
N ASP A 773 -31.81 16.00 0.68
CA ASP A 773 -32.29 17.34 0.34
C ASP A 773 -33.72 17.24 -0.24
N ASP A 774 -34.72 17.45 0.63
CA ASP A 774 -36.12 17.64 0.27
C ASP A 774 -36.28 18.97 -0.52
N ASP A 775 -36.18 18.92 -1.86
CA ASP A 775 -36.46 20.04 -2.78
C ASP A 775 -37.99 20.34 -2.87
N ASP A 776 -38.57 20.83 -1.77
CA ASP A 776 -39.85 21.56 -1.74
C ASP A 776 -39.57 23.08 -1.84
N ASP A 777 -39.84 23.70 -3.01
CA ASP A 777 -40.68 24.91 -3.13
C ASP A 777 -40.66 25.60 -4.52
N ASP A 778 -41.88 25.89 -5.00
CA ASP A 778 -42.35 26.96 -5.90
C ASP A 778 -41.52 27.49 -7.11
N ASP A 779 -42.07 27.21 -8.30
CA ASP A 779 -41.75 27.79 -9.60
C ASP A 779 -42.50 29.14 -9.80
N ASP A 780 -41.83 30.29 -9.69
CA ASP A 780 -42.45 31.63 -9.87
C ASP A 780 -41.80 32.40 -11.05
N GLN A 781 -42.35 32.21 -12.26
CA GLN A 781 -41.80 32.74 -13.51
C GLN A 781 -42.56 33.98 -14.06
N GLU A 782 -42.04 35.19 -13.85
CA GLU A 782 -42.44 36.37 -14.65
C GLU A 782 -41.83 36.33 -16.08
N GLY A 783 -42.38 35.48 -16.93
CA GLY A 783 -42.07 35.38 -18.37
C GLY A 783 -43.08 36.12 -19.26
N GLY A 784 -43.05 37.45 -19.30
CA GLY A 784 -44.06 38.25 -20.00
C GLY A 784 -43.90 38.34 -21.53
N GLU A 785 -44.91 37.85 -22.29
CA GLU A 785 -45.11 38.22 -23.71
C GLU A 785 -46.52 38.76 -24.01
N ASN A 786 -46.63 39.53 -25.09
CA ASN A 786 -47.84 40.28 -25.44
C ASN A 786 -48.87 39.44 -26.20
N GLN A 787 -50.13 39.49 -25.79
CA GLN A 787 -51.24 39.40 -26.75
C GLN A 787 -52.42 40.30 -26.39
N LYS A 788 -52.95 41.01 -27.38
CA LYS A 788 -54.14 41.86 -27.27
C LYS A 788 -55.39 41.02 -27.42
N MET A 789 -56.45 41.36 -26.67
CA MET A 789 -57.79 41.49 -27.24
C MET A 789 -58.58 42.57 -26.50
N GLU A 790 -59.72 42.95 -27.08
CA GLU A 790 -60.43 44.19 -26.74
C GLU A 790 -61.47 44.03 -25.63
N VAL A 791 -61.85 45.16 -25.04
CA VAL A 791 -62.93 45.33 -24.07
C VAL A 791 -64.29 45.22 -24.79
N VAL A 792 -65.30 44.59 -24.17
CA VAL A 792 -66.69 45.10 -23.98
C VAL A 792 -67.57 44.01 -23.36
N GLU A 793 -68.28 44.39 -22.29
CA GLU A 793 -69.38 43.69 -21.57
C GLU A 793 -69.13 42.26 -21.04
#